data_AF-A0A9P3HIC8-F1
#
_entry.id   AF-A0A9P3HIC8-F1
#
_cell.length_a   1.000
_cell.length_b   1.000
_cell.length_c   1.000
_cell.angle_alpha   90.00
_cell.angle_beta   90.00
_cell.angle_gamma   90.00
#
_symmetry.space_group_name_H-M   'P 1'
#
loop_
_entity.id
_entity.type
_entity.pdbx_description
1 polymer ?
#
loop_
_entity_poly.entity_id
_entity_poly.type
_entity_poly.pdbx_seq_one_letter_code
_entity_poly.pdbx_strand_id
1 'polypeptide(L)'
;MSNAGDEATDLAIQGTNTSSITSKRSLERLGYLDPCHVPNSTERDSPLMFKYVVPKPSRRSPVINRAYYQRTQGIRVLVEGWIDACEAKGVETCAVVSLGCGFDPTFFRLATLRKQKTTGTTLKYVDIDYPTLITERLYMVRKESKLFDLLPEDPSVDDIGGFVSESYSCVGVDLRNLDQLETALKSAGIQKDGKRMPILVVSEVVLAYLGLDESDAVIRYFAQYPEATFVLHEQCIPTFDPENEDENLHPFAVTMFRHFERTMTPLRTLQEYRSLEDHQNRLQELGWANCDILNMTLFTDYVVMTTPEEHQRICELEPFDEYDELYWIGAYYFMAVASSGSQNSSESPDVLQHIGLRAKLADTEALSKAHVDQSSYLTSSQNNVPSSKVAVSSPSTPVSWSDQVPFPGLEVNRKGHTLTVLGDQAFVFGGFGVDANEPTEDPRVFQLRPQQQSRLGSLIQLDLKTGTGQTLPRTEDGPAPRMYHAAAATLDGSAMYVYSGRDGPAKVHNDVWRFTPEDGWDPLWRGRMNLQEDTAAPKGLYKHTANMMMVSGREMLVIFGGCISTGVANEQIYAFDLQEGQWGRFDWRTPGPESRIPGLFSHSAVVMSDADGQNSQLIVIGGIRALDEQVQNGVWKVSLGVSEDGQCWAEASKLPMAAMNGEELSPRFGHTAVAIDEDRIWVFGGVSAPGLLQWHETVIEIQPSRGSFTPLKLSKFKELVMVGHATALDPSRGRVLGIGGGGTCFGFGAWWDNLGWALML
;
A
#
# COMPACT_ATOMS: atom_id res chain seq x y z
N MET A 1 -32.29 7.27 30.49
CA MET A 1 -31.04 6.77 31.10
C MET A 1 -29.96 6.81 30.01
N SER A 2 -29.66 8.01 29.52
CA SER A 2 -28.84 8.27 28.33
C SER A 2 -27.57 9.03 28.73
N ASN A 3 -26.47 8.73 28.05
CA ASN A 3 -25.18 9.44 28.03
C ASN A 3 -24.21 9.22 29.20
N ALA A 4 -23.97 7.97 29.58
CA ALA A 4 -22.62 7.58 30.01
C ALA A 4 -22.06 6.70 28.89
N GLY A 5 -21.17 7.25 28.06
CA GLY A 5 -20.30 6.44 27.21
C GLY A 5 -19.56 5.45 28.09
N ASP A 6 -19.32 4.24 27.59
CA ASP A 6 -18.62 3.21 28.35
C ASP A 6 -17.20 3.69 28.68
N GLU A 7 -16.93 4.00 29.95
CA GLU A 7 -15.62 4.48 30.44
C GLU A 7 -14.47 3.55 30.01
N ALA A 8 -14.73 2.24 29.88
CA ALA A 8 -13.74 1.29 29.39
C ALA A 8 -13.38 1.53 27.92
N THR A 9 -14.38 1.84 27.08
CA THR A 9 -14.18 2.21 25.68
C THR A 9 -13.41 3.53 25.58
N ASP A 10 -13.75 4.54 26.38
CA ASP A 10 -13.04 5.83 26.38
C ASP A 10 -11.55 5.67 26.79
N LEU A 11 -11.26 4.83 27.78
CA LEU A 11 -9.88 4.49 28.17
C LEU A 11 -9.13 3.73 27.07
N ALA A 12 -9.80 2.82 26.36
CA ALA A 12 -9.21 2.10 25.24
C ALA A 12 -8.86 3.07 24.08
N ILE A 13 -9.74 4.02 23.77
CA ILE A 13 -9.52 5.07 22.77
C ILE A 13 -8.30 5.92 23.15
N GLN A 14 -8.20 6.35 24.41
CA GLN A 14 -7.02 7.09 24.91
C GLN A 14 -5.71 6.28 24.75
N GLY A 15 -5.78 4.95 24.88
CA GLY A 15 -4.64 4.05 24.66
C GLY A 15 -4.11 4.03 23.21
N THR A 16 -4.94 4.39 22.22
CA THR A 16 -4.51 4.43 20.80
C THR A 16 -3.44 5.51 20.55
N ASN A 17 -3.42 6.58 21.36
CA ASN A 17 -2.41 7.63 21.32
C ASN A 17 -1.01 7.03 21.52
N THR A 18 -0.81 6.17 22.51
CA THR A 18 0.49 5.52 22.77
C THR A 18 0.96 4.71 21.56
N SER A 19 0.05 3.99 20.89
CA SER A 19 0.39 3.20 19.69
C SER A 19 0.86 4.11 18.54
N SER A 20 0.10 5.19 18.27
CA SER A 20 0.38 6.15 17.21
C SER A 20 1.71 6.88 17.43
N ILE A 21 1.92 7.42 18.64
CA ILE A 21 3.16 8.16 18.96
C ILE A 21 4.37 7.23 18.96
N THR A 22 4.22 5.95 19.35
CA THR A 22 5.30 4.97 19.23
C THR A 22 5.72 4.76 17.77
N SER A 23 4.76 4.74 16.84
CA SER A 23 5.05 4.64 15.40
C SER A 23 5.70 5.92 14.87
N LYS A 24 5.22 7.12 15.23
CA LYS A 24 5.86 8.40 14.90
C LYS A 24 7.31 8.49 15.46
N ARG A 25 7.55 7.98 16.67
CA ARG A 25 8.90 7.89 17.28
C ARG A 25 9.83 6.91 16.53
N SER A 26 9.29 5.84 15.95
CA SER A 26 10.06 4.94 15.08
C SER A 26 10.60 5.70 13.86
N LEU A 27 9.80 6.58 13.25
CA LEU A 27 10.20 7.42 12.12
C LEU A 27 11.35 8.36 12.48
N GLU A 28 11.22 9.09 13.59
CA GLU A 28 12.25 10.03 14.07
C GLU A 28 13.60 9.31 14.23
N ARG A 29 13.59 8.12 14.83
CA ARG A 29 14.81 7.33 15.05
C ARG A 29 15.43 6.77 13.76
N LEU A 30 14.61 6.46 12.77
CA LEU A 30 15.05 5.87 11.51
C LEU A 30 15.40 6.91 10.44
N GLY A 31 15.21 8.21 10.73
CA GLY A 31 15.53 9.29 9.79
C GLY A 31 14.48 9.51 8.69
N TYR A 32 13.27 8.95 8.84
CA TYR A 32 12.16 9.22 7.92
C TYR A 32 11.75 10.70 7.96
N LEU A 33 11.68 11.25 9.17
CA LEU A 33 11.46 12.67 9.40
C LEU A 33 12.83 13.33 9.48
N ASP A 34 13.09 14.34 8.67
CA ASP A 34 14.38 15.04 8.72
C ASP A 34 14.51 15.80 10.06
N PRO A 35 15.44 15.40 10.93
CA PRO A 35 15.62 16.00 12.25
C PRO A 35 16.26 17.39 12.18
N CYS A 36 16.75 17.81 11.01
CA CYS A 36 17.62 18.95 10.77
C CYS A 36 16.95 20.11 10.00
N HIS A 37 15.61 20.14 9.93
CA HIS A 37 14.88 21.31 9.39
C HIS A 37 15.16 22.63 10.13
N VAL A 38 15.86 22.57 11.25
CA VAL A 38 16.52 23.72 11.89
C VAL A 38 18.03 23.64 11.54
N PRO A 39 18.59 24.62 10.81
CA PRO A 39 20.01 24.65 10.48
C PRO A 39 20.89 24.43 11.73
N ASN A 40 21.90 23.55 11.62
CA ASN A 40 22.86 23.18 12.68
C ASN A 40 22.31 22.36 13.87
N SER A 41 21.11 21.78 13.77
CA SER A 41 20.58 20.86 14.80
C SER A 41 20.98 19.40 14.53
N THR A 42 21.23 18.62 15.58
CA THR A 42 21.47 17.15 15.50
C THR A 42 20.22 16.37 15.89
N GLU A 43 20.17 15.04 15.73
CA GLU A 43 19.08 14.21 16.29
C GLU A 43 18.89 14.46 17.80
N ARG A 44 19.98 14.73 18.53
CA ARG A 44 19.94 15.09 19.96
C ARG A 44 19.23 16.43 20.22
N ASP A 45 19.22 17.31 19.24
CA ASP A 45 18.58 18.63 19.27
C ASP A 45 17.37 18.73 18.35
N SER A 46 16.93 17.60 17.78
CA SER A 46 15.85 17.56 16.81
C SER A 46 14.58 18.24 17.35
N PRO A 47 13.97 19.14 16.55
CA PRO A 47 12.72 19.80 16.89
C PRO A 47 11.52 18.85 16.73
N LEU A 48 11.74 17.61 16.28
CA LEU A 48 10.69 16.59 16.14
C LEU A 48 10.13 16.13 17.48
N MET A 49 10.92 16.18 18.55
CA MET A 49 10.50 16.11 19.96
C MET A 49 9.77 14.84 20.44
N PHE A 50 9.46 13.87 19.57
CA PHE A 50 8.82 12.61 19.97
C PHE A 50 9.62 11.83 21.02
N LYS A 51 10.95 11.93 21.02
CA LYS A 51 11.84 11.33 22.04
C LYS A 51 11.54 11.74 23.47
N TYR A 52 10.97 12.93 23.68
CA TYR A 52 10.66 13.45 25.01
C TYR A 52 9.35 12.90 25.57
N VAL A 53 8.45 12.46 24.67
CA VAL A 53 7.17 11.86 25.02
C VAL A 53 7.28 10.33 25.05
N VAL A 54 8.04 9.72 24.14
CA VAL A 54 8.30 8.28 24.10
C VAL A 54 9.82 8.04 24.24
N PRO A 55 10.33 7.97 25.48
CA PRO A 55 11.76 7.88 25.73
C PRO A 55 12.37 6.56 25.25
N LYS A 56 11.59 5.47 25.29
CA LYS A 56 12.01 4.13 24.86
C LYS A 56 11.48 3.86 23.45
N PRO A 57 12.31 4.01 22.40
CA PRO A 57 11.85 3.79 21.04
C PRO A 57 11.60 2.29 20.78
N SER A 58 10.43 1.97 20.24
CA SER A 58 10.14 0.67 19.64
C SER A 58 10.23 0.79 18.13
N ARG A 59 10.94 -0.13 17.47
CA ARG A 59 10.95 -0.20 16.01
C ARG A 59 9.63 -0.78 15.52
N ARG A 60 9.07 -0.23 14.44
CA ARG A 60 7.95 -0.82 13.68
C ARG A 60 8.44 -1.50 12.40
N SER A 61 7.59 -2.32 11.78
CA SER A 61 7.91 -2.90 10.46
C SER A 61 8.09 -1.80 9.41
N PRO A 62 8.87 -2.06 8.35
CA PRO A 62 9.07 -1.10 7.26
C PRO A 62 7.76 -0.55 6.67
N VAL A 63 6.75 -1.40 6.45
CA VAL A 63 5.44 -0.93 5.96
C VAL A 63 4.73 0.03 6.92
N ILE A 64 4.78 -0.23 8.22
CA ILE A 64 4.22 0.69 9.23
C ILE A 64 5.01 2.01 9.23
N ASN A 65 6.33 1.98 9.12
CA ASN A 65 7.14 3.20 9.05
C ASN A 65 6.80 4.02 7.80
N ARG A 66 6.74 3.42 6.60
CA ARG A 66 6.38 4.15 5.37
C ARG A 66 4.98 4.76 5.44
N ALA A 67 3.97 4.00 5.89
CA ALA A 67 2.61 4.52 6.04
C ALA A 67 2.52 5.65 7.08
N TYR A 68 3.19 5.52 8.23
CA TYR A 68 3.22 6.58 9.23
C TYR A 68 4.02 7.80 8.76
N TYR A 69 5.04 7.62 7.92
CA TYR A 69 5.74 8.74 7.29
C TYR A 69 4.81 9.51 6.36
N GLN A 70 4.08 8.83 5.48
CA GLN A 70 3.07 9.44 4.60
C GLN A 70 2.03 10.24 5.41
N ARG A 71 1.49 9.64 6.47
CA ARG A 71 0.56 10.29 7.42
C ARG A 71 1.18 11.52 8.09
N THR A 72 2.34 11.36 8.71
CA THR A 72 2.97 12.41 9.55
C THR A 72 3.47 13.57 8.71
N GLN A 73 4.15 13.28 7.61
CA GLN A 73 4.66 14.28 6.69
C GLN A 73 3.51 14.97 5.94
N GLY A 74 2.44 14.24 5.61
CA GLY A 74 1.24 14.81 4.98
C GLY A 74 0.54 15.86 5.83
N ILE A 75 0.21 15.54 7.08
CA ILE A 75 -0.37 16.50 8.03
C ILE A 75 0.56 17.70 8.21
N ARG A 76 1.86 17.45 8.32
CA ARG A 76 2.86 18.51 8.47
C ARG A 76 2.88 19.48 7.28
N VAL A 77 2.91 18.98 6.05
CA VAL A 77 2.88 19.81 4.84
C VAL A 77 1.61 20.66 4.79
N LEU A 78 0.46 20.10 5.19
CA LEU A 78 -0.79 20.85 5.25
C LEU A 78 -0.79 21.93 6.34
N VAL A 79 -0.34 21.62 7.56
CA VAL A 79 -0.29 22.60 8.65
C VAL A 79 0.69 23.73 8.35
N GLU A 80 1.93 23.39 7.98
CA GLU A 80 2.97 24.39 7.66
C GLU A 80 2.59 25.20 6.42
N GLY A 81 2.13 24.53 5.35
CA GLY A 81 1.72 25.19 4.11
C GLY A 81 0.51 26.11 4.31
N TRP A 82 -0.42 25.79 5.22
CA TRP A 82 -1.53 26.67 5.54
C TRP A 82 -1.08 27.92 6.33
N ILE A 83 -0.15 27.75 7.27
CA ILE A 83 0.46 28.87 8.00
C ILE A 83 1.20 29.79 7.02
N ASP A 84 2.00 29.23 6.12
CA ASP A 84 2.73 29.98 5.10
C ASP A 84 1.77 30.67 4.11
N ALA A 85 0.63 30.05 3.78
CA ALA A 85 -0.44 30.69 3.00
C ALA A 85 -1.05 31.91 3.70
N CYS A 86 -1.23 31.85 5.02
CA CYS A 86 -1.69 32.99 5.82
C CYS A 86 -0.66 34.13 5.78
N GLU A 87 0.62 33.80 5.97
CA GLU A 87 1.72 34.77 5.95
C GLU A 87 1.86 35.44 4.58
N ALA A 88 1.81 34.66 3.50
CA ALA A 88 1.89 35.16 2.12
C ALA A 88 0.74 36.12 1.78
N LYS A 89 -0.43 35.94 2.40
CA LYS A 89 -1.60 36.83 2.26
C LYS A 89 -1.61 38.00 3.25
N GLY A 90 -0.58 38.14 4.09
CA GLY A 90 -0.49 39.22 5.07
C GLY A 90 -1.53 39.13 6.19
N VAL A 91 -1.98 37.92 6.54
CA VAL A 91 -2.90 37.70 7.66
C VAL A 91 -2.20 38.11 8.95
N GLU A 92 -2.78 39.02 9.73
CA GLU A 92 -2.16 39.50 10.96
C GLU A 92 -2.18 38.45 12.08
N THR A 93 -3.26 37.68 12.18
CA THR A 93 -3.41 36.63 13.22
C THR A 93 -4.15 35.44 12.64
N CYS A 94 -3.63 34.23 12.88
CA CYS A 94 -4.28 32.97 12.52
C CYS A 94 -4.18 31.95 13.65
N ALA A 95 -5.06 30.96 13.65
CA ALA A 95 -5.05 29.90 14.65
C ALA A 95 -5.01 28.49 14.05
N VAL A 96 -4.29 27.57 14.69
CA VAL A 96 -4.37 26.12 14.43
C VAL A 96 -4.98 25.45 15.65
N VAL A 97 -5.99 24.63 15.44
CA VAL A 97 -6.70 23.85 16.47
C VAL A 97 -6.52 22.36 16.16
N SER A 98 -5.75 21.67 17.00
CA SER A 98 -5.50 20.24 16.92
C SER A 98 -6.48 19.49 17.81
N LEU A 99 -7.43 18.78 17.19
CA LEU A 99 -8.43 17.96 17.88
C LEU A 99 -7.87 16.57 18.14
N GLY A 100 -8.01 16.07 19.38
CA GLY A 100 -7.42 14.79 19.78
C GLY A 100 -5.91 14.81 19.61
N CYS A 101 -5.25 15.86 20.11
CA CYS A 101 -3.83 16.11 19.84
C CYS A 101 -2.90 15.00 20.36
N GLY A 102 -3.38 14.17 21.29
CA GLY A 102 -2.60 13.18 21.99
C GLY A 102 -1.30 13.79 22.50
N PHE A 103 -0.18 13.16 22.14
CA PHE A 103 1.15 13.71 22.41
C PHE A 103 1.87 14.25 21.17
N ASP A 104 1.14 14.74 20.17
CA ASP A 104 1.73 15.34 18.98
C ASP A 104 2.55 16.60 19.33
N PRO A 105 3.83 16.71 18.93
CA PRO A 105 4.71 17.81 19.32
C PRO A 105 4.69 19.00 18.34
N THR A 106 3.74 19.07 17.39
CA THR A 106 3.73 20.07 16.31
C THR A 106 3.89 21.51 16.80
N PHE A 107 3.20 21.91 17.88
CA PHE A 107 3.37 23.25 18.46
C PHE A 107 4.85 23.55 18.80
N PHE A 108 5.49 22.69 19.58
CA PHE A 108 6.85 22.92 20.06
C PHE A 108 7.87 22.96 18.91
N ARG A 109 7.63 22.16 17.88
CA ARG A 109 8.40 22.20 16.64
C ARG A 109 8.23 23.55 15.94
N LEU A 110 6.99 24.01 15.74
CA LEU A 110 6.69 25.31 15.11
C LEU A 110 7.27 26.47 15.93
N ALA A 111 7.16 26.43 17.25
CA ALA A 111 7.75 27.43 18.14
C ALA A 111 9.28 27.53 17.95
N THR A 112 9.95 26.39 17.80
CA THR A 112 11.40 26.34 17.52
C THR A 112 11.76 26.98 16.18
N LEU A 113 11.02 26.65 15.11
CA LEU A 113 11.27 27.22 13.77
C LEU A 113 10.96 28.72 13.71
N ARG A 114 9.86 29.14 14.32
CA ARG A 114 9.41 30.53 14.29
C ARG A 114 10.32 31.47 15.06
N LYS A 115 11.09 31.00 16.05
CA LYS A 115 12.16 31.79 16.70
C LYS A 115 13.19 32.33 15.70
N GLN A 116 13.36 31.70 14.54
CA GLN A 116 14.33 32.07 13.52
C GLN A 116 13.70 32.78 12.30
N LYS A 117 12.36 32.89 12.26
CA LYS A 117 11.61 33.41 11.11
C LYS A 117 11.07 34.80 11.43
N THR A 118 11.40 35.79 10.60
CA THR A 118 10.77 37.12 10.67
C THR A 118 9.43 37.06 9.94
N THR A 119 8.34 37.27 10.66
CA THR A 119 6.97 37.22 10.11
C THR A 119 6.09 38.24 10.83
N GLY A 120 5.15 38.85 10.08
CA GLY A 120 4.16 39.78 10.62
C GLY A 120 2.90 39.08 11.14
N THR A 121 2.81 37.75 11.02
CA THR A 121 1.64 36.96 11.42
C THR A 121 1.84 36.37 12.80
N THR A 122 0.93 36.68 13.71
CA THR A 122 0.82 36.04 15.02
C THR A 122 0.10 34.70 14.87
N LEU A 123 0.74 33.62 15.32
CA LEU A 123 0.18 32.27 15.30
C LEU A 123 -0.32 31.89 16.69
N LYS A 124 -1.60 31.55 16.79
CA LYS A 124 -2.19 30.86 17.94
C LYS A 124 -2.22 29.35 17.66
N TYR A 125 -1.75 28.52 18.58
CA TYR A 125 -1.89 27.07 18.48
C TYR A 125 -2.68 26.52 19.66
N VAL A 126 -3.66 25.65 19.42
CA VAL A 126 -4.53 25.08 20.45
C VAL A 126 -4.54 23.56 20.33
N ASP A 127 -4.05 22.89 21.37
CA ASP A 127 -4.15 21.45 21.56
C ASP A 127 -5.35 21.09 22.42
N ILE A 128 -6.19 20.18 21.93
CA ILE A 128 -7.41 19.72 22.60
C ILE A 128 -7.40 18.19 22.67
N ASP A 129 -7.59 17.64 23.87
CA ASP A 129 -7.79 16.20 24.08
C ASP A 129 -8.53 15.96 25.41
N TYR A 130 -8.80 14.70 25.75
CA TYR A 130 -9.35 14.32 27.04
C TYR A 130 -8.54 14.93 28.21
N PRO A 131 -9.20 15.38 29.29
CA PRO A 131 -8.52 15.99 30.44
C PRO A 131 -7.37 15.16 31.02
N THR A 132 -7.53 13.83 31.05
CA THR A 132 -6.52 12.86 31.49
C THR A 132 -5.27 12.89 30.61
N LEU A 133 -5.42 12.88 29.28
CA LEU A 133 -4.31 12.95 28.34
C LEU A 133 -3.61 14.31 28.38
N ILE A 134 -4.35 15.40 28.53
CA ILE A 134 -3.77 16.75 28.66
C ILE A 134 -2.96 16.89 29.95
N THR A 135 -3.45 16.32 31.06
CA THR A 135 -2.68 16.26 32.30
C THR A 135 -1.36 15.51 32.12
N GLU A 136 -1.40 14.34 31.47
CA GLU A 136 -0.18 13.55 31.20
C GLU A 136 0.79 14.30 30.28
N ARG A 137 0.28 14.92 29.22
CA ARG A 137 1.04 15.75 28.27
C ARG A 137 1.75 16.91 28.99
N LEU A 138 1.02 17.71 29.74
CA LEU A 138 1.57 18.86 30.46
C LEU A 138 2.58 18.44 31.53
N TYR A 139 2.36 17.30 32.20
CA TYR A 139 3.36 16.72 33.09
C TYR A 139 4.67 16.39 32.35
N MET A 140 4.60 15.75 31.18
CA MET A 140 5.78 15.44 30.36
C MET A 140 6.50 16.70 29.89
N VAL A 141 5.75 17.68 29.39
CA VAL A 141 6.29 18.97 28.91
C VAL A 141 7.00 19.73 30.03
N ARG A 142 6.40 19.85 31.22
CA ARG A 142 6.99 20.57 32.36
C ARG A 142 8.22 19.87 32.93
N LYS A 143 8.32 18.55 32.78
CA LYS A 143 9.46 17.77 33.26
C LYS A 143 10.66 17.84 32.33
N GLU A 144 10.45 18.06 31.04
CA GLU A 144 11.50 18.14 30.03
C GLU A 144 11.85 19.60 29.73
N SER A 145 13.04 20.05 30.15
CA SER A 145 13.44 21.47 29.99
C SER A 145 13.37 21.94 28.54
N LYS A 146 13.71 21.09 27.56
CA LYS A 146 13.65 21.44 26.14
C LYS A 146 12.23 21.77 25.64
N LEU A 147 11.19 21.21 26.27
CA LEU A 147 9.79 21.50 25.95
C LEU A 147 9.26 22.64 26.82
N PHE A 148 9.60 22.64 28.11
CA PHE A 148 9.23 23.69 29.06
C PHE A 148 9.71 25.07 28.61
N ASP A 149 10.96 25.19 28.15
CA ASP A 149 11.57 26.46 27.68
C ASP A 149 10.93 27.01 26.38
N LEU A 150 10.01 26.26 25.77
CA LEU A 150 9.23 26.67 24.60
C LEU A 150 7.79 27.06 24.95
N LEU A 151 7.35 26.84 26.18
CA LEU A 151 6.07 27.36 26.63
C LEU A 151 6.13 28.90 26.65
N PRO A 152 5.06 29.59 26.22
CA PRO A 152 5.00 31.04 26.30
C PRO A 152 5.08 31.54 27.75
N GLU A 153 5.75 32.67 27.93
CA GLU A 153 5.80 33.38 29.21
C GLU A 153 4.42 33.98 29.56
N ASP A 154 4.18 34.21 30.86
CA ASP A 154 2.97 34.85 31.40
C ASP A 154 1.63 34.23 30.93
N PRO A 155 1.42 32.91 31.11
CA PRO A 155 0.15 32.29 30.78
C PRO A 155 -1.00 32.83 31.65
N SER A 156 -2.17 33.00 31.05
CA SER A 156 -3.42 33.30 31.75
C SER A 156 -3.93 32.14 32.62
N VAL A 157 -3.60 30.90 32.25
CA VAL A 157 -3.87 29.68 33.02
C VAL A 157 -2.64 28.77 32.93
N ASP A 158 -2.15 28.31 34.06
CA ASP A 158 -1.06 27.32 34.16
C ASP A 158 -1.36 26.35 35.32
N ASP A 159 -2.11 25.27 35.02
CA ASP A 159 -2.54 24.26 36.00
C ASP A 159 -2.23 22.84 35.51
N ILE A 160 -2.39 21.83 36.37
CA ILE A 160 -2.11 20.42 36.09
C ILE A 160 -2.82 19.95 34.80
N GLY A 161 -4.09 20.35 34.60
CA GLY A 161 -4.93 19.92 33.48
C GLY A 161 -5.13 20.96 32.37
N GLY A 162 -4.41 22.08 32.39
CA GLY A 162 -4.60 23.12 31.37
C GLY A 162 -3.51 24.18 31.34
N PHE A 163 -3.23 24.68 30.14
CA PHE A 163 -2.30 25.78 29.89
C PHE A 163 -2.92 26.73 28.86
N VAL A 164 -2.99 28.03 29.14
CA VAL A 164 -3.57 29.03 28.23
C VAL A 164 -2.72 30.29 28.22
N SER A 165 -2.11 30.62 27.08
CA SER A 165 -1.37 31.86 26.83
C SER A 165 -1.79 32.51 25.51
N GLU A 166 -1.14 33.61 25.11
CA GLU A 166 -1.43 34.30 23.85
C GLU A 166 -1.16 33.43 22.61
N SER A 167 -0.06 32.68 22.59
CA SER A 167 0.38 31.91 21.41
C SER A 167 0.13 30.40 21.49
N TYR A 168 -0.08 29.85 22.71
CA TYR A 168 -0.33 28.42 22.91
C TYR A 168 -1.41 28.15 23.94
N SER A 169 -2.31 27.22 23.65
CA SER A 169 -3.24 26.67 24.61
C SER A 169 -3.25 25.15 24.52
N CYS A 170 -3.33 24.49 25.67
CA CYS A 170 -3.43 23.05 25.80
C CYS A 170 -4.54 22.78 26.81
N VAL A 171 -5.68 22.28 26.35
CA VAL A 171 -6.94 22.28 27.12
C VAL A 171 -7.61 20.91 27.12
N GLY A 172 -7.97 20.45 28.31
CA GLY A 172 -8.71 19.20 28.52
C GLY A 172 -10.20 19.37 28.20
N VAL A 173 -10.66 18.81 27.09
CA VAL A 173 -12.06 18.87 26.65
C VAL A 173 -12.48 17.53 26.05
N ASP A 174 -13.62 17.02 26.50
CA ASP A 174 -14.32 15.96 25.79
C ASP A 174 -15.03 16.56 24.57
N LEU A 175 -14.63 16.14 23.36
CA LEU A 175 -15.17 16.69 22.10
C LEU A 175 -16.68 16.45 21.93
N ARG A 176 -17.28 15.53 22.69
CA ARG A 176 -18.74 15.32 22.74
C ARG A 176 -19.46 16.48 23.43
N ASN A 177 -18.74 17.30 24.20
CA ASN A 177 -19.27 18.44 24.92
C ASN A 177 -18.91 19.77 24.25
N LEU A 178 -19.77 20.21 23.32
CA LEU A 178 -19.54 21.43 22.55
C LEU A 178 -19.56 22.72 23.38
N ASP A 179 -20.28 22.75 24.51
CA ASP A 179 -20.29 23.92 25.41
C ASP A 179 -18.93 24.10 26.10
N GLN A 180 -18.30 23.00 26.52
CA GLN A 180 -16.94 23.02 27.03
C GLN A 180 -15.93 23.40 25.96
N LEU A 181 -16.08 22.87 24.74
CA LEU A 181 -15.26 23.23 23.59
C LEU A 181 -15.34 24.74 23.28
N GLU A 182 -16.54 25.30 23.23
CA GLU A 182 -16.74 26.73 22.99
C GLU A 182 -16.12 27.59 24.10
N THR A 183 -16.30 27.19 25.36
CA THR A 183 -15.72 27.89 26.52
C THR A 183 -14.19 27.86 26.47
N ALA A 184 -13.60 26.72 26.13
CA ALA A 184 -12.15 26.55 26.03
C ALA A 184 -11.56 27.38 24.88
N LEU A 185 -12.19 27.35 23.70
CA LEU A 185 -11.76 28.13 22.53
C LEU A 185 -11.85 29.63 22.79
N LYS A 186 -12.94 30.11 23.41
CA LYS A 186 -13.08 31.52 23.80
C LYS A 186 -11.99 31.95 24.80
N SER A 187 -11.71 31.10 25.79
CA SER A 187 -10.63 31.33 26.76
C SER A 187 -9.25 31.35 26.10
N ALA A 188 -9.06 30.57 25.04
CA ALA A 188 -7.85 30.57 24.23
C ALA A 188 -7.76 31.76 23.25
N GLY A 189 -8.76 32.66 23.24
CA GLY A 189 -8.81 33.83 22.35
C GLY A 189 -9.38 33.53 20.95
N ILE A 190 -9.96 32.35 20.75
CA ILE A 190 -10.58 31.95 19.48
C ILE A 190 -12.08 32.25 19.52
N GLN A 191 -12.50 33.25 18.74
CA GLN A 191 -13.88 33.73 18.68
C GLN A 191 -14.39 33.74 17.23
N LYS A 192 -15.70 33.54 17.05
CA LYS A 192 -16.37 33.58 15.73
C LYS A 192 -16.59 35.01 15.25
N ASP A 193 -16.79 35.93 16.19
CA ASP A 193 -17.00 37.36 15.96
C ASP A 193 -15.76 38.16 16.36
N GLY A 194 -15.55 39.32 15.73
CA GLY A 194 -14.50 40.27 16.10
C GLY A 194 -13.43 40.44 15.03
N LYS A 195 -12.16 40.51 15.45
CA LYS A 195 -11.03 40.67 14.53
C LYS A 195 -10.91 39.44 13.64
N ARG A 196 -10.67 39.66 12.34
CA ARG A 196 -10.46 38.58 11.38
C ARG A 196 -9.32 37.66 11.84
N MET A 197 -9.64 36.39 12.02
CA MET A 197 -8.68 35.35 12.40
C MET A 197 -9.05 34.03 11.71
N PRO A 198 -8.43 33.72 10.55
CA PRO A 198 -8.60 32.43 9.92
C PRO A 198 -8.16 31.30 10.85
N ILE A 199 -8.87 30.17 10.81
CA ILE A 199 -8.54 29.00 11.62
C ILE A 199 -8.31 27.76 10.76
N LEU A 200 -7.32 26.96 11.15
CA LEU A 200 -7.12 25.61 10.66
C LEU A 200 -7.51 24.63 11.77
N VAL A 201 -8.38 23.70 11.46
CA VAL A 201 -8.80 22.62 12.36
C VAL A 201 -8.22 21.32 11.83
N VAL A 202 -7.53 20.56 12.67
CA VAL A 202 -6.89 19.30 12.30
C VAL A 202 -7.50 18.16 13.12
N SER A 203 -7.98 17.12 12.45
CA SER A 203 -8.41 15.85 13.05
C SER A 203 -7.64 14.72 12.39
N GLU A 204 -6.72 14.11 13.15
CA GLU A 204 -5.83 13.05 12.66
C GLU A 204 -6.17 11.70 13.31
N VAL A 205 -7.17 10.99 12.76
CA VAL A 205 -7.74 9.73 13.27
C VAL A 205 -8.32 9.91 14.68
N VAL A 206 -9.34 10.77 14.78
CA VAL A 206 -9.95 11.18 16.07
C VAL A 206 -11.46 11.08 16.00
N LEU A 207 -12.08 11.77 15.04
CA LEU A 207 -13.52 11.78 14.86
C LEU A 207 -14.09 10.41 14.48
N ALA A 208 -13.25 9.51 13.96
CA ALA A 208 -13.57 8.11 13.67
C ALA A 208 -14.01 7.29 14.90
N TYR A 209 -13.59 7.71 16.10
CA TYR A 209 -13.95 7.01 17.36
C TYR A 209 -15.24 7.52 18.00
N LEU A 210 -15.73 8.70 17.58
CA LEU A 210 -16.96 9.31 18.11
C LEU A 210 -18.21 8.70 17.45
N GLY A 211 -19.35 8.74 18.15
CA GLY A 211 -20.63 8.42 17.53
C GLY A 211 -20.95 9.34 16.36
N LEU A 212 -21.81 8.89 15.43
CA LEU A 212 -22.15 9.65 14.21
C LEU A 212 -22.58 11.09 14.52
N ASP A 213 -23.60 11.25 15.36
CA ASP A 213 -24.13 12.57 15.74
C ASP A 213 -23.08 13.44 16.45
N GLU A 214 -22.23 12.85 17.29
CA GLU A 214 -21.19 13.54 18.05
C GLU A 214 -20.10 14.07 17.11
N SER A 215 -19.64 13.21 16.21
CA SER A 215 -18.64 13.50 15.18
C SER A 215 -19.12 14.61 14.24
N ASP A 216 -20.36 14.51 13.76
CA ASP A 216 -21.00 15.52 12.93
C ASP A 216 -21.19 16.85 13.63
N ALA A 217 -21.53 16.82 14.93
CA ALA A 217 -21.69 18.02 15.73
C ALA A 217 -20.38 18.81 15.83
N VAL A 218 -19.23 18.15 15.97
CA VAL A 218 -17.90 18.79 15.96
C VAL A 218 -17.59 19.42 14.59
N ILE A 219 -17.79 18.68 13.50
CA ILE A 219 -17.55 19.19 12.14
C ILE A 219 -18.42 20.41 11.86
N ARG A 220 -19.72 20.35 12.20
CA ARG A 220 -20.68 21.44 12.03
C ARG A 220 -20.36 22.64 12.93
N TYR A 221 -19.83 22.41 14.13
CA TYR A 221 -19.42 23.47 15.05
C TYR A 221 -18.33 24.35 14.44
N PHE A 222 -17.30 23.74 13.84
CA PHE A 222 -16.20 24.48 13.22
C PHE A 222 -16.57 25.13 11.88
N ALA A 223 -17.55 24.61 11.15
CA ALA A 223 -18.07 25.24 9.94
C ALA A 223 -18.68 26.64 10.19
N GLN A 224 -19.06 26.96 11.43
CA GLN A 224 -19.63 28.25 11.81
C GLN A 224 -18.60 29.38 11.90
N TYR A 225 -17.30 29.08 11.82
CA TYR A 225 -16.27 30.12 11.78
C TYR A 225 -16.21 30.76 10.38
N PRO A 226 -16.13 32.10 10.27
CA PRO A 226 -16.20 32.79 8.98
C PRO A 226 -15.14 32.35 7.97
N GLU A 227 -13.93 32.03 8.44
CA GLU A 227 -12.82 31.56 7.62
C GLU A 227 -12.14 30.37 8.30
N ALA A 228 -12.65 29.17 8.02
CA ALA A 228 -12.10 27.93 8.54
C ALA A 228 -11.60 27.02 7.41
N THR A 229 -10.53 26.30 7.69
CA THR A 229 -10.04 25.16 6.93
C THR A 229 -10.06 23.93 7.84
N PHE A 230 -10.60 22.82 7.36
CA PHE A 230 -10.62 21.55 8.09
C PHE A 230 -9.73 20.54 7.38
N VAL A 231 -8.78 19.96 8.10
CA VAL A 231 -7.96 18.84 7.66
C VAL A 231 -8.44 17.60 8.41
N LEU A 232 -8.95 16.62 7.67
CA LEU A 232 -9.44 15.35 8.21
C LEU A 232 -8.65 14.19 7.60
N HIS A 233 -8.01 13.39 8.46
CA HIS A 233 -7.32 12.16 8.07
C HIS A 233 -7.89 10.98 8.83
N GLU A 234 -8.64 10.10 8.15
CA GLU A 234 -9.28 8.92 8.75
C GLU A 234 -9.32 7.75 7.76
N GLN A 235 -9.86 6.63 8.23
CA GLN A 235 -10.12 5.45 7.42
C GLN A 235 -11.29 5.67 6.45
N CYS A 236 -11.24 4.98 5.32
CA CYS A 236 -12.36 4.79 4.40
C CYS A 236 -12.44 3.31 3.97
N ILE A 237 -13.51 2.95 3.27
CA ILE A 237 -13.68 1.67 2.59
C ILE A 237 -13.89 1.98 1.11
N PRO A 238 -12.87 1.77 0.26
CA PRO A 238 -13.06 1.89 -1.18
C PRO A 238 -14.04 0.79 -1.66
N THR A 239 -14.88 1.15 -2.63
CA THR A 239 -15.78 0.20 -3.30
C THR A 239 -14.97 -0.92 -3.95
N PHE A 240 -15.20 -2.15 -3.49
CA PHE A 240 -14.59 -3.36 -4.09
C PHE A 240 -15.55 -4.07 -5.05
N ASP A 241 -16.79 -4.33 -4.63
CA ASP A 241 -17.84 -4.88 -5.48
C ASP A 241 -19.01 -3.89 -5.61
N PRO A 242 -19.07 -3.09 -6.69
CA PRO A 242 -20.12 -2.11 -6.91
C PRO A 242 -21.54 -2.72 -6.96
N GLU A 243 -21.69 -4.02 -7.27
CA GLU A 243 -23.00 -4.67 -7.33
C GLU A 243 -23.51 -5.06 -5.92
N ASN A 244 -22.64 -5.25 -4.92
CA ASN A 244 -22.99 -5.75 -3.59
C ASN A 244 -22.06 -5.20 -2.48
N GLU A 245 -21.87 -3.88 -2.44
CA GLU A 245 -20.85 -3.21 -1.62
C GLU A 245 -20.92 -3.53 -0.10
N ASP A 246 -22.11 -3.80 0.42
CA ASP A 246 -22.34 -4.16 1.83
C ASP A 246 -22.02 -5.62 2.16
N GLU A 247 -22.19 -6.53 1.21
CA GLU A 247 -22.02 -7.97 1.42
C GLU A 247 -20.61 -8.44 1.08
N ASN A 248 -20.01 -7.84 0.05
CA ASN A 248 -18.76 -8.29 -0.56
C ASN A 248 -17.62 -7.33 -0.26
N LEU A 249 -17.14 -7.36 0.99
CA LEU A 249 -15.99 -6.56 1.42
C LEU A 249 -14.68 -7.24 1.01
N HIS A 250 -13.71 -6.42 0.60
CA HIS A 250 -12.35 -6.90 0.37
C HIS A 250 -11.72 -7.36 1.71
N PRO A 251 -10.92 -8.44 1.75
CA PRO A 251 -10.49 -9.04 3.02
C PRO A 251 -9.67 -8.15 3.96
N PHE A 252 -8.99 -7.13 3.42
CA PHE A 252 -8.35 -6.08 4.22
C PHE A 252 -9.36 -5.35 5.12
N ALA A 253 -10.52 -4.95 4.58
CA ALA A 253 -11.58 -4.27 5.33
C ALA A 253 -12.10 -5.14 6.48
N VAL A 254 -12.40 -6.42 6.17
CA VAL A 254 -12.89 -7.40 7.15
C VAL A 254 -11.89 -7.57 8.30
N THR A 255 -10.60 -7.62 7.97
CA THR A 255 -9.53 -7.77 8.96
C THR A 255 -9.37 -6.52 9.83
N MET A 256 -9.47 -5.33 9.22
CA MET A 256 -9.46 -4.05 9.92
C MET A 256 -10.63 -3.93 10.92
N PHE A 257 -11.86 -4.23 10.49
CA PHE A 257 -13.02 -4.18 11.38
C PHE A 257 -12.88 -5.09 12.60
N ARG A 258 -12.51 -6.35 12.36
CA ARG A 258 -12.28 -7.32 13.45
C ARG A 258 -11.21 -6.85 14.43
N HIS A 259 -10.17 -6.18 13.96
CA HIS A 259 -9.14 -5.61 14.84
C HIS A 259 -9.74 -4.57 15.78
N PHE A 260 -10.42 -3.56 15.24
CA PHE A 260 -10.99 -2.46 16.03
C PHE A 260 -12.12 -2.89 16.97
N GLU A 261 -12.89 -3.91 16.59
CA GLU A 261 -13.87 -4.56 17.49
C GLU A 261 -13.17 -5.25 18.68
N ARG A 262 -12.12 -6.04 18.40
CA ARG A 262 -11.37 -6.77 19.43
C ARG A 262 -10.61 -5.85 20.39
N THR A 263 -10.12 -4.70 19.92
CA THR A 263 -9.43 -3.72 20.76
C THR A 263 -10.38 -2.81 21.53
N MET A 264 -11.70 -2.99 21.41
CA MET A 264 -12.73 -2.13 22.02
C MET A 264 -12.61 -0.66 21.59
N THR A 265 -12.17 -0.42 20.35
CA THR A 265 -12.03 0.91 19.76
C THR A 265 -12.70 0.94 18.39
N PRO A 266 -14.02 0.65 18.30
CA PRO A 266 -14.70 0.53 17.02
C PRO A 266 -14.63 1.85 16.23
N LEU A 267 -14.43 1.74 14.91
CA LEU A 267 -14.52 2.86 13.98
C LEU A 267 -15.99 3.15 13.69
N ARG A 268 -16.58 4.03 14.50
CA ARG A 268 -18.04 4.25 14.53
C ARG A 268 -18.54 4.99 13.30
N THR A 269 -17.79 5.96 12.81
CA THR A 269 -18.15 6.73 11.62
C THR A 269 -18.15 5.88 10.35
N LEU A 270 -17.27 4.88 10.30
CA LEU A 270 -17.08 4.00 9.15
C LEU A 270 -18.27 3.04 8.91
N GLN A 271 -19.23 2.98 9.84
CA GLN A 271 -20.46 2.23 9.63
C GLN A 271 -21.39 2.92 8.62
N GLU A 272 -21.37 4.26 8.59
CA GLU A 272 -22.22 5.10 7.74
C GLU A 272 -21.42 5.77 6.62
N TYR A 273 -20.31 6.43 6.97
CA TYR A 273 -19.45 7.12 6.02
C TYR A 273 -18.31 6.20 5.61
N ARG A 274 -18.47 5.51 4.48
CA ARG A 274 -17.54 4.48 4.03
C ARG A 274 -16.63 5.01 2.94
N SER A 275 -17.21 5.53 1.87
CA SER A 275 -16.50 5.96 0.69
C SER A 275 -15.95 7.38 0.83
N LEU A 276 -15.05 7.77 -0.07
CA LEU A 276 -14.64 9.18 -0.18
C LEU A 276 -15.84 10.08 -0.48
N GLU A 277 -16.81 9.58 -1.26
CA GLU A 277 -18.03 10.31 -1.63
C GLU A 277 -18.91 10.58 -0.41
N ASP A 278 -19.09 9.59 0.46
CA ASP A 278 -19.82 9.77 1.72
C ASP A 278 -19.18 10.87 2.58
N HIS A 279 -17.85 10.87 2.68
CA HIS A 279 -17.13 11.90 3.43
C HIS A 279 -17.21 13.28 2.79
N GLN A 280 -17.20 13.37 1.45
CA GLN A 280 -17.40 14.64 0.74
C GLN A 280 -18.81 15.18 1.00
N ASN A 281 -19.83 14.35 0.79
CA ASN A 281 -21.23 14.70 1.02
C ASN A 281 -21.45 15.13 2.47
N ARG A 282 -20.93 14.36 3.43
CA ARG A 282 -20.95 14.68 4.85
C ARG A 282 -20.37 16.07 5.13
N LEU A 283 -19.17 16.38 4.65
CA LEU A 283 -18.55 17.69 4.88
C LEU A 283 -19.40 18.83 4.27
N GLN A 284 -19.90 18.65 3.06
CA GLN A 284 -20.75 19.64 2.38
C GLN A 284 -22.06 19.90 3.14
N GLU A 285 -22.77 18.84 3.53
CA GLU A 285 -24.02 18.94 4.31
C GLU A 285 -23.82 19.60 5.67
N LEU A 286 -22.64 19.44 6.27
CA LEU A 286 -22.28 20.03 7.56
C LEU A 286 -21.74 21.47 7.46
N GLY A 287 -21.80 22.08 6.28
CA GLY A 287 -21.52 23.50 6.06
C GLY A 287 -20.14 23.81 5.48
N TRP A 288 -19.42 22.81 4.97
CA TRP A 288 -18.13 23.00 4.31
C TRP A 288 -18.32 23.07 2.79
N ALA A 289 -18.44 24.30 2.26
CA ALA A 289 -18.76 24.54 0.86
C ALA A 289 -17.76 23.91 -0.12
N ASN A 290 -16.49 23.81 0.29
CA ASN A 290 -15.44 23.19 -0.52
C ASN A 290 -14.81 22.05 0.25
N CYS A 291 -14.53 20.98 -0.49
CA CYS A 291 -13.93 19.76 0.01
C CYS A 291 -13.19 19.07 -1.15
N ASP A 292 -11.89 18.88 -0.94
CA ASP A 292 -11.01 18.09 -1.78
C ASP A 292 -10.52 16.90 -0.94
N ILE A 293 -10.72 15.67 -1.43
CA ILE A 293 -10.41 14.42 -0.70
C ILE A 293 -9.55 13.53 -1.59
N LEU A 294 -8.40 13.11 -1.09
CA LEU A 294 -7.51 12.16 -1.77
C LEU A 294 -7.32 10.94 -0.89
N ASN A 295 -7.30 9.74 -1.47
CA ASN A 295 -6.77 8.59 -0.75
C ASN A 295 -5.26 8.79 -0.46
N MET A 296 -4.73 8.03 0.51
CA MET A 296 -3.36 8.21 0.96
C MET A 296 -2.31 7.81 -0.10
N THR A 297 -2.63 6.91 -1.03
CA THR A 297 -1.75 6.60 -2.18
C THR A 297 -1.52 7.84 -3.03
N LEU A 298 -2.60 8.45 -3.52
CA LEU A 298 -2.52 9.62 -4.39
C LEU A 298 -1.97 10.84 -3.64
N PHE A 299 -2.39 11.03 -2.40
CA PHE A 299 -1.88 12.12 -1.56
C PHE A 299 -0.36 12.01 -1.38
N THR A 300 0.16 10.79 -1.22
CA THR A 300 1.61 10.57 -1.11
C THR A 300 2.33 11.00 -2.38
N ASP A 301 1.91 10.55 -3.54
CA ASP A 301 2.56 10.84 -4.82
C ASP A 301 2.58 12.35 -5.14
N TYR A 302 1.49 13.04 -4.80
CA TYR A 302 1.32 14.46 -5.18
C TYR A 302 1.78 15.45 -4.10
N VAL A 303 1.90 15.05 -2.83
CA VAL A 303 2.19 15.95 -1.71
C VAL A 303 3.42 15.54 -0.88
N VAL A 304 3.65 14.25 -0.66
CA VAL A 304 4.71 13.78 0.26
C VAL A 304 5.98 13.41 -0.50
N MET A 305 5.88 12.56 -1.52
CA MET A 305 7.01 12.00 -2.27
C MET A 305 7.11 12.65 -3.65
N THR A 306 7.12 13.99 -3.69
CA THR A 306 6.96 14.75 -4.95
C THR A 306 8.20 14.82 -5.82
N THR A 307 9.37 14.39 -5.31
CA THR A 307 10.63 14.42 -6.06
C THR A 307 11.34 13.08 -6.04
N PRO A 308 12.10 12.74 -7.11
CA PRO A 308 12.90 11.51 -7.15
C PRO A 308 13.90 11.40 -5.99
N GLU A 309 14.44 12.52 -5.51
CA GLU A 309 15.41 12.55 -4.41
C GLU A 309 14.76 12.15 -3.09
N GLU A 310 13.55 12.62 -2.81
CA GLU A 310 12.82 12.23 -1.59
C GLU A 310 12.40 10.76 -1.67
N HIS A 311 11.96 10.31 -2.85
CA HIS A 311 11.66 8.90 -3.09
C HIS A 311 12.89 8.02 -2.84
N GLN A 312 14.03 8.35 -3.45
CA GLN A 312 15.29 7.64 -3.24
C GLN A 312 15.71 7.64 -1.76
N ARG A 313 15.63 8.80 -1.09
CA ARG A 313 15.98 8.93 0.33
C ARG A 313 15.18 7.96 1.20
N ILE A 314 13.86 7.88 1.01
CA ILE A 314 12.99 6.97 1.77
C ILE A 314 13.32 5.51 1.46
N CYS A 315 13.61 5.17 0.21
CA CYS A 315 13.99 3.82 -0.19
C CYS A 315 15.31 3.34 0.41
N GLU A 316 16.23 4.26 0.72
CA GLU A 316 17.55 3.95 1.29
C GLU A 316 17.54 3.80 2.83
N LEU A 317 16.46 4.20 3.53
CA LEU A 317 16.41 4.16 5.00
C LEU A 317 16.38 2.73 5.56
N GLU A 318 15.62 1.84 4.92
CA GLU A 318 15.54 0.43 5.29
C GLU A 318 15.04 -0.45 4.14
N PRO A 319 15.40 -1.75 4.11
CA PRO A 319 14.87 -2.67 3.11
C PRO A 319 13.34 -2.76 3.17
N PHE A 320 12.69 -2.68 2.02
CA PHE A 320 11.23 -2.69 1.90
C PHE A 320 10.77 -3.64 0.80
N ASP A 321 9.77 -4.48 1.10
CA ASP A 321 9.20 -5.42 0.13
C ASP A 321 7.69 -5.66 0.29
N GLU A 322 7.05 -4.95 1.21
CA GLU A 322 5.63 -5.08 1.61
C GLU A 322 4.73 -4.11 0.82
N TYR A 323 5.00 -3.96 -0.49
CA TYR A 323 4.30 -3.02 -1.37
C TYR A 323 2.79 -3.28 -1.42
N ASP A 324 2.38 -4.55 -1.50
CA ASP A 324 0.98 -4.96 -1.48
C ASP A 324 0.23 -4.36 -0.30
N GLU A 325 0.85 -4.39 0.87
CA GLU A 325 0.24 -3.87 2.09
C GLU A 325 0.24 -2.34 2.11
N LEU A 326 1.31 -1.69 1.66
CA LEU A 326 1.38 -0.23 1.59
C LEU A 326 0.29 0.36 0.70
N TYR A 327 0.04 -0.23 -0.47
CA TYR A 327 -1.00 0.24 -1.38
C TYR A 327 -2.42 -0.04 -0.84
N TRP A 328 -2.65 -1.16 -0.14
CA TRP A 328 -3.92 -1.33 0.58
C TRP A 328 -4.10 -0.26 1.67
N ILE A 329 -3.09 0.00 2.50
CA ILE A 329 -3.19 1.06 3.52
C ILE A 329 -3.49 2.40 2.85
N GLY A 330 -2.83 2.70 1.74
CA GLY A 330 -3.05 3.90 0.95
C GLY A 330 -4.48 4.06 0.43
N ALA A 331 -5.13 2.95 0.05
CA ALA A 331 -6.51 2.95 -0.45
C ALA A 331 -7.59 3.00 0.65
N TYR A 332 -7.27 2.57 1.88
CA TYR A 332 -8.20 2.50 3.02
C TYR A 332 -8.09 3.69 3.99
N TYR A 333 -7.28 4.68 3.66
CA TYR A 333 -7.16 5.92 4.40
C TYR A 333 -7.19 7.09 3.42
N PHE A 334 -7.65 8.25 3.91
CA PHE A 334 -7.72 9.46 3.09
C PHE A 334 -7.22 10.70 3.81
N MET A 335 -6.98 11.76 3.03
CA MET A 335 -6.71 13.11 3.48
C MET A 335 -7.75 14.04 2.84
N ALA A 336 -8.57 14.68 3.64
CA ALA A 336 -9.53 15.67 3.20
C ALA A 336 -9.11 17.07 3.65
N VAL A 337 -9.25 18.05 2.76
CA VAL A 337 -9.10 19.47 3.05
C VAL A 337 -10.39 20.16 2.64
N ALA A 338 -11.09 20.71 3.64
CA ALA A 338 -12.36 21.40 3.44
C ALA A 338 -12.26 22.87 3.88
N SER A 339 -13.07 23.76 3.29
CA SER A 339 -13.14 25.17 3.69
C SER A 339 -14.56 25.71 3.74
N SER A 340 -14.83 26.58 4.72
CA SER A 340 -16.14 27.22 4.91
C SER A 340 -16.34 28.46 4.02
N GLY A 341 -15.27 29.01 3.44
CA GLY A 341 -15.31 30.21 2.57
C GLY A 341 -15.76 29.93 1.14
N SER A 342 -16.17 30.98 0.39
CA SER A 342 -16.46 30.86 -1.05
C SER A 342 -15.17 30.60 -1.85
N GLN A 343 -15.16 29.69 -2.83
CA GLN A 343 -13.97 29.40 -3.67
C GLN A 343 -13.30 30.63 -4.30
N ASN A 344 -14.05 31.71 -4.45
CA ASN A 344 -13.61 32.93 -5.13
C ASN A 344 -13.10 34.02 -4.16
N SER A 345 -13.04 33.80 -2.84
CA SER A 345 -12.43 34.77 -1.93
C SER A 345 -10.91 34.67 -2.02
N SER A 346 -10.30 35.51 -2.87
CA SER A 346 -8.83 35.61 -2.98
C SER A 346 -8.12 35.94 -1.66
N GLU A 347 -8.86 36.35 -0.63
CA GLU A 347 -8.36 36.75 0.69
C GLU A 347 -8.20 35.60 1.70
N SER A 348 -8.93 34.49 1.53
CA SER A 348 -8.85 33.34 2.46
C SER A 348 -7.62 32.47 2.16
N PRO A 349 -6.95 31.92 3.19
CA PRO A 349 -5.81 31.01 2.99
C PRO A 349 -6.28 29.70 2.35
N ASP A 350 -5.63 29.30 1.25
CA ASP A 350 -5.86 28.03 0.57
C ASP A 350 -4.55 27.24 0.54
N VAL A 351 -4.47 26.23 1.41
CA VAL A 351 -3.27 25.39 1.54
C VAL A 351 -3.01 24.58 0.27
N LEU A 352 -4.05 24.07 -0.39
CA LEU A 352 -3.90 23.24 -1.58
C LEU A 352 -3.37 24.04 -2.76
N GLN A 353 -3.77 25.32 -2.86
CA GLN A 353 -3.17 26.25 -3.82
C GLN A 353 -1.73 26.58 -3.44
N HIS A 354 -1.46 26.87 -2.16
CA HIS A 354 -0.13 27.29 -1.70
C HIS A 354 0.94 26.21 -1.91
N ILE A 355 0.63 24.95 -1.61
CA ILE A 355 1.54 23.81 -1.84
C ILE A 355 1.57 23.35 -3.30
N GLY A 356 0.84 24.03 -4.19
CA GLY A 356 0.77 23.73 -5.63
C GLY A 356 -0.07 22.50 -6.00
N LEU A 357 -0.78 21.89 -5.05
CA LEU A 357 -1.58 20.69 -5.30
C LEU A 357 -2.73 20.95 -6.29
N ARG A 358 -3.43 22.09 -6.17
CA ARG A 358 -4.53 22.44 -7.11
C ARG A 358 -4.06 22.47 -8.57
N ALA A 359 -2.86 22.96 -8.84
CA ALA A 359 -2.32 23.01 -10.19
C ALA A 359 -2.03 21.59 -10.73
N LYS A 360 -1.51 20.70 -9.89
CA LYS A 360 -1.26 19.30 -10.27
C LYS A 360 -2.57 18.54 -10.52
N LEU A 361 -3.61 18.78 -9.71
CA LEU A 361 -4.90 18.11 -9.81
C LEU A 361 -5.82 18.71 -10.90
N ALA A 362 -5.43 19.82 -11.53
CA ALA A 362 -6.13 20.36 -12.70
C ALA A 362 -5.70 19.71 -14.02
N ASP A 363 -4.59 18.96 -14.02
CA ASP A 363 -4.07 18.26 -15.19
C ASP A 363 -4.81 16.92 -15.40
N THR A 364 -5.97 17.01 -16.07
CA THR A 364 -6.82 15.83 -16.36
C THR A 364 -6.10 14.75 -17.18
N GLU A 365 -5.14 15.12 -18.04
CA GLU A 365 -4.36 14.15 -18.83
C GLU A 365 -3.39 13.39 -17.93
N ALA A 366 -2.70 14.08 -17.01
CA ALA A 366 -1.83 13.45 -16.03
C ALA A 366 -2.62 12.53 -15.08
N LEU A 367 -3.78 12.97 -14.59
CA LEU A 367 -4.66 12.18 -13.72
C LEU A 367 -5.15 10.90 -14.42
N SER A 368 -5.58 11.00 -15.68
CA SER A 368 -5.99 9.84 -16.46
C SER A 368 -4.84 8.84 -16.65
N LYS A 369 -3.62 9.31 -16.96
CA LYS A 369 -2.44 8.44 -17.09
C LYS A 369 -2.04 7.78 -15.77
N ALA A 370 -2.28 8.48 -14.65
CA ALA A 370 -2.09 7.96 -13.31
C ALA A 370 -3.27 7.09 -12.82
N HIS A 371 -4.26 6.80 -13.69
CA HIS A 371 -5.44 5.99 -13.37
C HIS A 371 -6.25 6.52 -12.17
N VAL A 372 -6.28 7.84 -11.99
CA VAL A 372 -7.05 8.50 -10.92
C VAL A 372 -8.52 8.55 -11.29
N ASP A 373 -9.36 8.18 -10.33
CA ASP A 373 -10.83 8.18 -10.43
C ASP A 373 -11.49 8.66 -9.13
N GLN A 374 -12.82 8.64 -9.08
CA GLN A 374 -13.59 9.07 -7.91
C GLN A 374 -13.37 8.21 -6.65
N SER A 375 -12.82 6.99 -6.77
CA SER A 375 -12.47 6.16 -5.62
C SER A 375 -11.16 6.60 -4.95
N SER A 376 -10.37 7.44 -5.62
CA SER A 376 -9.05 7.89 -5.19
C SER A 376 -8.94 9.41 -5.02
N TYR A 377 -9.78 10.18 -5.73
CA TYR A 377 -9.82 11.63 -5.63
C TYR A 377 -11.24 12.18 -5.87
N LEU A 378 -11.66 13.09 -4.99
CA LEU A 378 -12.87 13.89 -5.15
C LEU A 378 -12.57 15.36 -4.94
N THR A 379 -13.22 16.21 -5.73
CA THR A 379 -13.18 17.68 -5.57
C THR A 379 -14.59 18.24 -5.68
N SER A 380 -14.81 19.41 -5.08
CA SER A 380 -16.10 20.11 -5.17
C SER A 380 -16.42 20.60 -6.58
N SER A 381 -15.40 20.71 -7.44
CA SER A 381 -15.59 20.94 -8.88
C SER A 381 -15.75 19.60 -9.61
N GLN A 382 -16.94 18.98 -9.54
CA GLN A 382 -17.23 17.65 -10.11
C GLN A 382 -16.85 17.49 -11.61
N ASN A 383 -16.55 18.57 -12.33
CA ASN A 383 -16.14 18.56 -13.73
C ASN A 383 -14.66 18.18 -14.00
N ASN A 384 -13.82 18.02 -12.96
CA ASN A 384 -12.36 17.88 -13.13
C ASN A 384 -11.77 16.49 -12.80
N VAL A 385 -12.54 15.60 -12.18
CA VAL A 385 -12.09 14.21 -11.95
C VAL A 385 -12.61 13.35 -13.11
N PRO A 386 -11.79 12.51 -13.74
CA PRO A 386 -12.30 11.50 -14.66
C PRO A 386 -13.44 10.74 -13.97
N SER A 387 -14.64 10.73 -14.57
CA SER A 387 -15.79 10.02 -14.01
C SER A 387 -15.38 8.60 -13.70
N SER A 388 -15.75 8.08 -12.51
CA SER A 388 -15.52 6.68 -12.16
C SER A 388 -15.91 5.81 -13.34
N LYS A 389 -15.10 4.79 -13.64
CA LYS A 389 -15.46 3.68 -14.53
C LYS A 389 -16.91 3.29 -14.23
N VAL A 390 -17.82 3.70 -15.11
CA VAL A 390 -19.25 3.44 -14.92
C VAL A 390 -19.41 1.93 -14.92
N ALA A 391 -19.97 1.43 -13.83
CA ALA A 391 -20.26 0.04 -13.63
C ALA A 391 -21.18 -0.53 -14.74
N VAL A 392 -20.94 -1.81 -15.06
CA VAL A 392 -21.90 -2.77 -15.63
C VAL A 392 -22.30 -2.64 -17.12
N SER A 393 -21.39 -2.25 -18.02
CA SER A 393 -21.64 -2.50 -19.45
C SER A 393 -20.46 -2.97 -20.30
N SER A 394 -19.27 -3.15 -19.71
CA SER A 394 -18.21 -3.86 -20.42
C SER A 394 -18.67 -5.30 -20.65
N PRO A 395 -18.72 -5.79 -21.89
CA PRO A 395 -19.05 -7.19 -22.15
C PRO A 395 -18.06 -8.04 -21.36
N SER A 396 -18.58 -8.88 -20.48
CA SER A 396 -17.78 -9.79 -19.65
C SER A 396 -18.08 -11.23 -20.06
N THR A 397 -17.07 -12.08 -20.00
CA THR A 397 -17.22 -13.50 -20.28
C THR A 397 -17.50 -14.22 -18.96
N PRO A 398 -18.63 -14.94 -18.82
CA PRO A 398 -18.92 -15.65 -17.59
C PRO A 398 -17.94 -16.81 -17.40
N VAL A 399 -17.38 -16.94 -16.20
CA VAL A 399 -16.49 -18.03 -15.81
C VAL A 399 -16.97 -18.66 -14.52
N SER A 400 -17.01 -19.99 -14.51
CA SER A 400 -17.51 -20.74 -13.36
C SER A 400 -16.39 -21.22 -12.46
N TRP A 401 -16.58 -21.08 -11.16
CA TRP A 401 -15.76 -21.80 -10.20
C TRP A 401 -16.04 -23.29 -10.32
N SER A 402 -15.03 -24.12 -10.05
CA SER A 402 -15.24 -25.54 -9.75
C SER A 402 -16.26 -25.69 -8.61
N ASP A 403 -17.20 -26.63 -8.77
CA ASP A 403 -18.19 -26.96 -7.74
C ASP A 403 -17.56 -27.59 -6.50
N GLN A 404 -16.43 -28.27 -6.69
CA GLN A 404 -15.66 -28.87 -5.60
C GLN A 404 -14.47 -27.96 -5.24
N VAL A 405 -14.25 -27.78 -3.93
CA VAL A 405 -13.03 -27.17 -3.40
C VAL A 405 -11.86 -28.10 -3.73
N PRO A 406 -10.84 -27.63 -4.49
CA PRO A 406 -9.63 -28.41 -4.71
C PRO A 406 -8.95 -28.76 -3.39
N PHE A 407 -8.50 -30.02 -3.28
CA PHE A 407 -7.70 -30.50 -2.14
C PHE A 407 -8.37 -30.26 -0.78
N PRO A 408 -9.61 -30.76 -0.57
CA PRO A 408 -10.34 -30.51 0.66
C PRO A 408 -9.56 -30.99 1.89
N GLY A 409 -9.48 -30.14 2.91
CA GLY A 409 -8.73 -30.41 4.15
C GLY A 409 -7.26 -30.02 4.11
N LEU A 410 -6.73 -29.57 2.96
CA LEU A 410 -5.39 -28.98 2.87
C LEU A 410 -5.49 -27.46 2.96
N GLU A 411 -4.99 -26.89 4.07
CA GLU A 411 -4.88 -25.45 4.22
C GLU A 411 -3.47 -24.95 3.84
N VAL A 412 -3.40 -24.02 2.88
CA VAL A 412 -2.16 -23.44 2.37
C VAL A 412 -2.04 -21.98 2.79
N ASN A 413 -1.65 -21.78 4.04
CA ASN A 413 -1.50 -20.48 4.69
C ASN A 413 -0.15 -19.81 4.34
N ARG A 414 0.08 -19.47 3.07
CA ARG A 414 1.35 -18.88 2.61
C ARG A 414 1.20 -17.99 1.37
N LYS A 415 2.11 -17.02 1.22
CA LYS A 415 2.28 -16.18 0.01
C LYS A 415 3.71 -16.21 -0.54
N GLY A 416 3.89 -15.84 -1.80
CA GLY A 416 5.19 -15.81 -2.48
C GLY A 416 5.81 -17.18 -2.69
N HIS A 417 4.97 -18.22 -2.81
CA HIS A 417 5.35 -19.59 -3.18
C HIS A 417 5.14 -19.79 -4.68
N THR A 418 5.56 -20.93 -5.21
CA THR A 418 5.31 -21.32 -6.60
C THR A 418 4.37 -22.53 -6.65
N LEU A 419 3.64 -22.68 -7.76
CA LEU A 419 2.81 -23.84 -8.09
C LEU A 419 3.21 -24.32 -9.48
N THR A 420 3.58 -25.59 -9.61
CA THR A 420 4.03 -26.17 -10.88
C THR A 420 3.34 -27.51 -11.12
N VAL A 421 2.75 -27.68 -12.30
CA VAL A 421 2.06 -28.92 -12.71
C VAL A 421 3.04 -29.80 -13.47
N LEU A 422 3.19 -31.05 -13.02
CA LEU A 422 3.98 -32.11 -13.65
C LEU A 422 3.05 -33.30 -13.94
N GLY A 423 2.50 -33.35 -15.15
CA GLY A 423 1.51 -34.34 -15.56
C GLY A 423 0.23 -34.26 -14.71
N ASP A 424 -0.08 -35.33 -13.98
CA ASP A 424 -1.26 -35.44 -13.11
C ASP A 424 -1.00 -35.03 -11.65
N GLN A 425 0.17 -34.47 -11.37
CA GLN A 425 0.55 -33.97 -10.06
C GLN A 425 0.85 -32.47 -10.15
N ALA A 426 0.67 -31.76 -9.06
CA ALA A 426 1.15 -30.39 -8.91
C ALA A 426 1.94 -30.24 -7.61
N PHE A 427 2.90 -29.31 -7.62
CA PHE A 427 3.83 -29.12 -6.54
C PHE A 427 3.83 -27.66 -6.10
N VAL A 428 3.67 -27.45 -4.79
CA VAL A 428 3.78 -26.13 -4.15
C VAL A 428 5.06 -26.06 -3.36
N PHE A 429 5.94 -25.13 -3.69
CA PHE A 429 7.23 -24.99 -3.03
C PHE A 429 7.41 -23.61 -2.39
N GLY A 430 7.96 -23.62 -1.18
CA GLY A 430 8.42 -22.44 -0.46
C GLY A 430 7.31 -21.47 -0.02
N GLY A 431 7.62 -20.17 -0.02
CA GLY A 431 6.73 -19.09 0.41
C GLY A 431 7.02 -18.57 1.82
N PHE A 432 6.20 -17.63 2.27
CA PHE A 432 6.17 -17.10 3.63
C PHE A 432 4.79 -17.33 4.23
N GLY A 433 4.76 -17.87 5.44
CA GLY A 433 3.51 -18.20 6.13
C GLY A 433 3.74 -19.23 7.21
N VAL A 434 2.80 -20.15 7.37
CA VAL A 434 2.79 -21.16 8.43
C VAL A 434 2.73 -22.56 7.82
N ASP A 435 3.64 -23.44 8.25
CA ASP A 435 3.48 -24.89 8.03
C ASP A 435 2.46 -25.40 9.05
N ALA A 436 1.33 -25.94 8.55
CA ALA A 436 0.15 -26.27 9.35
C ALA A 436 0.49 -27.11 10.61
N ASN A 437 -0.01 -26.67 11.80
CA ASN A 437 -0.41 -27.48 12.97
C ASN A 437 -0.46 -26.65 14.29
N GLU A 438 -1.36 -25.67 14.40
CA GLU A 438 -1.90 -25.25 15.70
C GLU A 438 -3.42 -25.02 15.58
N PRO A 439 -4.25 -25.44 16.56
CA PRO A 439 -5.68 -25.13 16.54
C PRO A 439 -5.89 -23.62 16.72
N THR A 440 -6.63 -23.00 15.80
CA THR A 440 -6.98 -21.58 15.87
C THR A 440 -8.49 -21.39 16.07
N GLU A 441 -8.88 -20.26 16.66
CA GLU A 441 -10.30 -19.91 16.88
C GLU A 441 -11.05 -19.58 15.57
N ASP A 442 -10.33 -19.19 14.51
CA ASP A 442 -10.83 -18.96 13.14
C ASP A 442 -9.72 -19.35 12.13
N PRO A 443 -10.02 -20.12 11.05
CA PRO A 443 -9.04 -20.57 10.07
C PRO A 443 -8.59 -19.50 9.05
N ARG A 444 -9.17 -18.29 9.03
CA ARG A 444 -8.87 -17.26 8.00
C ARG A 444 -8.19 -15.98 8.52
N VAL A 445 -8.41 -15.59 9.78
CA VAL A 445 -7.84 -14.35 10.36
C VAL A 445 -6.96 -14.67 11.57
N PHE A 446 -5.67 -14.38 11.42
CA PHE A 446 -4.63 -14.80 12.34
C PHE A 446 -3.91 -13.61 13.00
N GLN A 447 -4.00 -13.46 14.31
CA GLN A 447 -2.94 -12.79 15.08
C GLN A 447 -1.99 -13.86 15.62
N LEU A 448 -1.20 -14.44 14.73
CA LEU A 448 -0.14 -15.36 15.14
C LEU A 448 0.98 -14.57 15.81
N ARG A 449 1.62 -15.15 16.82
CA ARG A 449 2.85 -14.58 17.38
C ARG A 449 3.87 -14.49 16.22
N PRO A 450 4.64 -13.40 16.08
CA PRO A 450 5.62 -13.25 14.98
C PRO A 450 6.61 -14.42 14.81
N GLN A 451 6.75 -15.26 15.84
CA GLN A 451 7.58 -16.47 15.87
C GLN A 451 6.98 -17.67 15.11
N GLN A 452 5.70 -17.61 14.70
CA GLN A 452 4.98 -18.71 14.03
C GLN A 452 4.97 -18.58 12.49
N GLN A 453 5.31 -17.41 11.94
CA GLN A 453 5.44 -17.21 10.49
C GLN A 453 6.92 -17.26 10.08
N SER A 454 7.22 -18.00 9.02
CA SER A 454 8.59 -18.13 8.53
C SER A 454 8.64 -18.29 7.02
N ARG A 455 9.84 -18.19 6.44
CA ARG A 455 10.06 -18.66 5.07
C ARG A 455 10.08 -20.17 5.10
N LEU A 456 9.37 -20.77 4.16
CA LEU A 456 9.09 -22.19 4.14
C LEU A 456 10.01 -22.85 3.10
N GLY A 457 10.43 -24.07 3.41
CA GLY A 457 11.16 -24.96 2.50
C GLY A 457 10.41 -26.27 2.25
N SER A 458 9.15 -26.34 2.70
CA SER A 458 8.27 -27.48 2.49
C SER A 458 7.89 -27.60 1.03
N LEU A 459 7.72 -28.84 0.57
CA LEU A 459 7.18 -29.16 -0.73
C LEU A 459 5.84 -29.87 -0.52
N ILE A 460 4.75 -29.31 -1.05
CA ILE A 460 3.43 -29.93 -0.99
C ILE A 460 3.16 -30.56 -2.35
N GLN A 461 2.81 -31.84 -2.35
CA GLN A 461 2.35 -32.58 -3.52
C GLN A 461 0.83 -32.59 -3.55
N LEU A 462 0.27 -32.31 -4.71
CA LEU A 462 -1.16 -32.27 -5.01
C LEU A 462 -1.45 -33.29 -6.11
N ASP A 463 -2.30 -34.26 -5.83
CA ASP A 463 -2.74 -35.23 -6.82
C ASP A 463 -3.99 -34.69 -7.54
N LEU A 464 -3.84 -34.35 -8.82
CA LEU A 464 -4.90 -33.70 -9.59
C LEU A 464 -6.03 -34.67 -9.96
N LYS A 465 -5.78 -35.99 -9.98
CA LYS A 465 -6.79 -37.03 -10.27
C LYS A 465 -7.71 -37.27 -9.09
N THR A 466 -7.13 -37.48 -7.92
CA THR A 466 -7.85 -37.81 -6.69
C THR A 466 -8.31 -36.58 -5.93
N GLY A 467 -7.71 -35.41 -6.22
CA GLY A 467 -7.98 -34.17 -5.50
C GLY A 467 -7.46 -34.20 -4.08
N THR A 468 -6.38 -34.94 -3.80
CA THR A 468 -5.76 -35.03 -2.48
C THR A 468 -4.44 -34.26 -2.44
N GLY A 469 -4.01 -33.84 -1.25
CA GLY A 469 -2.75 -33.14 -1.09
C GLY A 469 -2.01 -33.56 0.18
N GLN A 470 -0.68 -33.58 0.11
CA GLN A 470 0.19 -33.97 1.21
C GLN A 470 1.47 -33.14 1.22
N THR A 471 1.99 -32.84 2.41
CA THR A 471 3.33 -32.26 2.56
C THR A 471 4.36 -33.38 2.49
N LEU A 472 5.30 -33.28 1.56
CA LEU A 472 6.40 -34.22 1.43
C LEU A 472 7.45 -34.00 2.52
N PRO A 473 8.11 -35.08 3.01
CA PRO A 473 9.22 -34.95 3.95
C PRO A 473 10.33 -34.07 3.38
N ARG A 474 10.85 -33.17 4.22
CA ARG A 474 11.97 -32.32 3.82
C ARG A 474 13.24 -33.16 3.72
N THR A 475 13.92 -33.08 2.59
CA THR A 475 15.25 -33.67 2.40
C THR A 475 16.32 -32.71 2.93
N GLU A 476 17.41 -33.24 3.51
CA GLU A 476 18.54 -32.42 3.99
C GLU A 476 19.25 -31.69 2.83
N ASP A 477 19.25 -32.30 1.64
CA ASP A 477 19.93 -31.79 0.44
C ASP A 477 19.07 -30.85 -0.42
N GLY A 478 17.85 -30.52 -0.01
CA GLY A 478 16.95 -29.65 -0.76
C GLY A 478 17.27 -28.15 -0.69
N PRO A 479 16.59 -27.32 -1.51
CA PRO A 479 16.72 -25.87 -1.44
C PRO A 479 16.38 -25.30 -0.06
N ALA A 480 17.14 -24.28 0.34
CA ALA A 480 16.87 -23.54 1.58
C ALA A 480 15.47 -22.89 1.57
N PRO A 481 14.83 -22.70 2.75
CA PRO A 481 13.52 -22.06 2.86
C PRO A 481 13.53 -20.66 2.27
N ARG A 482 12.57 -20.33 1.39
CA ARG A 482 12.60 -19.12 0.59
C ARG A 482 11.23 -18.68 0.11
N MET A 483 11.08 -17.38 -0.16
CA MET A 483 9.89 -16.80 -0.78
C MET A 483 10.26 -15.92 -1.98
N TYR A 484 9.28 -15.63 -2.83
CA TYR A 484 9.42 -14.85 -4.05
C TYR A 484 10.56 -15.34 -4.97
N HIS A 485 10.78 -16.66 -4.95
CA HIS A 485 11.49 -17.38 -6.00
C HIS A 485 10.54 -17.58 -7.18
N ALA A 486 11.06 -18.03 -8.31
CA ALA A 486 10.26 -18.40 -9.46
C ALA A 486 10.57 -19.84 -9.88
N ALA A 487 9.55 -20.52 -10.42
CA ALA A 487 9.66 -21.90 -10.85
C ALA A 487 8.90 -22.12 -12.16
N ALA A 488 9.40 -23.05 -12.97
CA ALA A 488 8.77 -23.46 -14.22
C ALA A 488 8.91 -24.97 -14.43
N ALA A 489 7.91 -25.59 -15.06
CA ALA A 489 8.01 -26.96 -15.54
C ALA A 489 8.83 -27.02 -16.84
N THR A 490 9.51 -28.13 -17.11
CA THR A 490 9.97 -28.48 -18.46
C THR A 490 8.77 -28.59 -19.40
N LEU A 491 9.01 -28.39 -20.70
CA LEU A 491 7.96 -28.43 -21.74
C LEU A 491 7.28 -29.80 -21.84
N ASP A 492 7.99 -30.87 -21.50
CA ASP A 492 7.45 -32.23 -21.41
C ASP A 492 6.75 -32.54 -20.07
N GLY A 493 6.78 -31.60 -19.11
CA GLY A 493 6.17 -31.73 -17.79
C GLY A 493 6.84 -32.74 -16.86
N SER A 494 8.09 -33.14 -17.13
CA SER A 494 8.82 -34.15 -16.36
C SER A 494 9.53 -33.59 -15.12
N ALA A 495 9.93 -32.31 -15.13
CA ALA A 495 10.71 -31.73 -14.03
C ALA A 495 10.30 -30.28 -13.74
N MET A 496 10.45 -29.89 -12.47
CA MET A 496 10.32 -28.50 -12.01
C MET A 496 11.70 -27.88 -11.82
N TYR A 497 11.90 -26.67 -12.33
CA TYR A 497 13.11 -25.88 -12.11
C TYR A 497 12.79 -24.69 -11.22
N VAL A 498 13.62 -24.45 -10.19
CA VAL A 498 13.48 -23.33 -9.26
C VAL A 498 14.72 -22.46 -9.33
N TYR A 499 14.53 -21.15 -9.48
CA TYR A 499 15.60 -20.17 -9.44
C TYR A 499 15.42 -19.17 -8.30
N SER A 500 16.48 -19.05 -7.49
CA SER A 500 16.71 -17.92 -6.60
C SER A 500 15.59 -17.71 -5.54
N GLY A 501 15.17 -16.47 -5.25
CA GLY A 501 14.31 -16.09 -4.13
C GLY A 501 15.10 -15.70 -2.88
N ARG A 502 14.40 -15.43 -1.78
CA ARG A 502 15.04 -14.89 -0.55
C ARG A 502 14.57 -15.54 0.74
N ASP A 503 15.45 -15.60 1.74
CA ASP A 503 15.16 -16.03 3.12
C ASP A 503 15.13 -14.84 4.12
N GLY A 504 15.48 -13.64 3.65
CA GLY A 504 15.42 -12.36 4.34
C GLY A 504 15.58 -11.19 3.36
N PRO A 505 15.25 -9.94 3.75
CA PRO A 505 15.28 -8.80 2.83
C PRO A 505 16.62 -8.61 2.10
N ALA A 506 17.75 -8.83 2.78
CA ALA A 506 19.09 -8.74 2.19
C ALA A 506 19.72 -10.11 1.85
N LYS A 507 18.98 -11.21 2.04
CA LYS A 507 19.48 -12.58 1.88
C LYS A 507 18.80 -13.25 0.70
N VAL A 508 19.34 -12.97 -0.48
CA VAL A 508 18.83 -13.48 -1.76
C VAL A 508 19.69 -14.66 -2.20
N HIS A 509 19.07 -15.79 -2.51
CA HIS A 509 19.76 -16.98 -3.01
C HIS A 509 20.16 -16.78 -4.47
N ASN A 510 21.24 -17.41 -4.92
CA ASN A 510 21.62 -17.39 -6.33
C ASN A 510 21.96 -18.81 -6.78
N ASP A 511 20.94 -19.61 -6.99
CA ASP A 511 21.02 -21.05 -7.23
C ASP A 511 19.88 -21.53 -8.14
N VAL A 512 20.17 -22.57 -8.94
CA VAL A 512 19.20 -23.30 -9.77
C VAL A 512 19.07 -24.70 -9.20
N TRP A 513 17.83 -25.10 -8.94
CA TRP A 513 17.47 -26.44 -8.49
C TRP A 513 16.53 -27.08 -9.50
N ARG A 514 16.70 -28.40 -9.69
CA ARG A 514 15.73 -29.24 -10.38
C ARG A 514 15.04 -30.14 -9.36
N PHE A 515 13.76 -30.40 -9.57
CA PHE A 515 13.00 -31.40 -8.84
C PHE A 515 12.33 -32.36 -9.82
N THR A 516 12.48 -33.67 -9.58
CA THR A 516 11.68 -34.72 -10.23
C THR A 516 10.92 -35.51 -9.17
N PRO A 517 9.69 -35.98 -9.43
CA PRO A 517 8.97 -36.84 -8.50
C PRO A 517 9.73 -38.12 -8.12
N GLU A 518 10.53 -38.66 -9.04
CA GLU A 518 11.28 -39.91 -8.87
C GLU A 518 12.57 -39.73 -8.06
N ASP A 519 13.36 -38.70 -8.33
CA ASP A 519 14.71 -38.53 -7.77
C ASP A 519 14.80 -37.42 -6.71
N GLY A 520 13.77 -36.59 -6.58
CA GLY A 520 13.75 -35.47 -5.65
C GLY A 520 14.56 -34.27 -6.14
N TRP A 521 15.20 -33.55 -5.22
CA TRP A 521 15.92 -32.29 -5.51
C TRP A 521 17.36 -32.53 -5.98
N ASP A 522 17.76 -31.84 -7.05
CA ASP A 522 19.11 -31.84 -7.62
C ASP A 522 19.64 -30.40 -7.77
N PRO A 523 20.78 -30.03 -7.13
CA PRO A 523 21.40 -28.72 -7.31
C PRO A 523 22.16 -28.65 -8.63
N LEU A 524 21.63 -27.92 -9.61
CA LEU A 524 22.26 -27.80 -10.93
C LEU A 524 23.32 -26.72 -11.01
N TRP A 525 23.09 -25.58 -10.34
CA TRP A 525 23.99 -24.43 -10.43
C TRP A 525 23.94 -23.56 -9.19
N ARG A 526 25.08 -22.95 -8.84
CA ARG A 526 25.19 -21.94 -7.78
C ARG A 526 26.09 -20.79 -8.20
N GLY A 527 25.62 -19.56 -7.98
CA GLY A 527 26.35 -18.34 -8.24
C GLY A 527 27.56 -18.19 -7.31
N ARG A 528 28.64 -17.64 -7.84
CA ARG A 528 29.84 -17.31 -7.05
C ARG A 528 29.62 -16.01 -6.29
N MET A 529 30.12 -15.91 -5.06
CA MET A 529 29.89 -14.76 -4.18
C MET A 529 30.47 -13.41 -4.67
N ASN A 530 31.36 -13.42 -5.68
CA ASN A 530 32.05 -12.22 -6.19
C ASN A 530 31.91 -12.09 -7.72
N LEU A 531 30.67 -12.05 -8.22
CA LEU A 531 30.45 -11.70 -9.64
C LEU A 531 30.87 -10.23 -9.84
N GLN A 532 31.83 -9.99 -10.75
CA GLN A 532 32.07 -8.65 -11.31
C GLN A 532 30.80 -8.16 -12.02
N GLU A 533 30.69 -6.86 -12.31
CA GLU A 533 29.45 -6.23 -12.78
C GLU A 533 28.93 -6.70 -14.15
N ASP A 534 29.68 -7.51 -14.90
CA ASP A 534 29.27 -8.02 -16.21
C ASP A 534 29.57 -9.53 -16.34
N THR A 535 28.59 -10.36 -15.97
CA THR A 535 28.70 -11.82 -16.08
C THR A 535 27.58 -12.42 -16.91
N ALA A 536 27.86 -13.53 -17.57
CA ALA A 536 26.88 -14.31 -18.33
C ALA A 536 25.73 -14.87 -17.46
N ALA A 537 25.93 -14.94 -16.14
CA ALA A 537 24.92 -15.38 -15.17
C ALA A 537 24.30 -14.21 -14.38
N PRO A 538 23.02 -14.31 -14.00
CA PRO A 538 22.36 -13.33 -13.14
C PRO A 538 22.89 -13.34 -11.70
N LYS A 539 22.74 -12.19 -11.02
CA LYS A 539 22.78 -12.12 -9.54
C LYS A 539 21.52 -12.77 -8.98
N GLY A 540 21.51 -13.12 -7.69
CA GLY A 540 20.29 -13.61 -7.04
C GLY A 540 19.17 -12.55 -7.09
N LEU A 541 17.95 -13.00 -7.40
CA LEU A 541 16.75 -12.20 -7.59
C LEU A 541 15.61 -12.64 -6.68
N TYR A 542 14.71 -11.72 -6.36
CA TYR A 542 13.40 -12.05 -5.82
C TYR A 542 12.32 -11.21 -6.52
N LYS A 543 11.09 -11.72 -6.55
CA LYS A 543 9.95 -11.11 -7.27
C LYS A 543 10.20 -10.96 -8.78
N HIS A 544 11.08 -11.79 -9.33
CA HIS A 544 11.28 -12.03 -10.76
C HIS A 544 10.30 -13.09 -11.28
N THR A 545 10.28 -13.28 -12.60
CA THR A 545 9.60 -14.40 -13.25
C THR A 545 10.60 -15.41 -13.80
N ALA A 546 10.18 -16.67 -13.91
CA ALA A 546 10.93 -17.73 -14.56
C ALA A 546 9.98 -18.50 -15.48
N ASN A 547 10.39 -18.69 -16.72
CA ASN A 547 9.55 -19.21 -17.79
C ASN A 547 10.33 -20.21 -18.63
N MET A 548 9.75 -21.39 -18.85
CA MET A 548 10.37 -22.39 -19.73
C MET A 548 9.97 -22.11 -21.17
N MET A 549 10.94 -21.88 -22.06
CA MET A 549 10.67 -21.60 -23.47
C MET A 549 11.74 -22.14 -24.41
N MET A 550 11.34 -22.40 -25.66
CA MET A 550 12.27 -22.70 -26.73
C MET A 550 12.92 -21.41 -27.25
N VAL A 551 14.25 -21.37 -27.26
CA VAL A 551 15.05 -20.28 -27.84
C VAL A 551 16.05 -20.89 -28.82
N SER A 552 15.92 -20.56 -30.10
CA SER A 552 16.79 -21.09 -31.18
C SER A 552 16.93 -22.63 -31.15
N GLY A 553 15.83 -23.35 -30.90
CA GLY A 553 15.81 -24.81 -30.85
C GLY A 553 16.35 -25.44 -29.56
N ARG A 554 16.62 -24.64 -28.52
CA ARG A 554 17.03 -25.13 -27.20
C ARG A 554 15.99 -24.78 -26.14
N GLU A 555 15.73 -25.71 -25.24
CA GLU A 555 14.87 -25.48 -24.08
C GLU A 555 15.65 -24.72 -23.01
N MET A 556 15.14 -23.55 -22.63
CA MET A 556 15.82 -22.66 -21.69
C MET A 556 14.87 -22.16 -20.60
N LEU A 557 15.39 -22.06 -19.38
CA LEU A 557 14.74 -21.37 -18.27
C LEU A 557 15.06 -19.87 -18.36
N VAL A 558 14.10 -19.07 -18.83
CA VAL A 558 14.24 -17.63 -19.04
C VAL A 558 13.79 -16.85 -17.81
N ILE A 559 14.64 -15.95 -17.35
CA ILE A 559 14.47 -15.11 -16.16
C ILE A 559 14.40 -13.64 -16.57
N PHE A 560 13.41 -12.93 -16.03
CA PHE A 560 13.29 -11.48 -16.22
C PHE A 560 12.82 -10.74 -14.95
N GLY A 561 13.30 -9.51 -14.80
CA GLY A 561 12.97 -8.60 -13.71
C GLY A 561 13.38 -9.09 -12.33
N GLY A 562 12.66 -8.63 -11.30
CA GLY A 562 12.97 -8.85 -9.89
C GLY A 562 14.07 -7.93 -9.36
N CYS A 563 14.31 -8.03 -8.05
CA CYS A 563 15.28 -7.20 -7.33
C CYS A 563 16.43 -8.04 -6.79
N ILE A 564 17.64 -7.47 -6.79
CA ILE A 564 18.80 -8.07 -6.10
C ILE A 564 18.79 -7.70 -4.61
N SER A 565 19.75 -8.21 -3.84
CA SER A 565 19.85 -7.99 -2.38
C SER A 565 19.96 -6.53 -1.95
N THR A 566 20.37 -5.63 -2.85
CA THR A 566 20.44 -4.18 -2.61
C THR A 566 19.14 -3.44 -2.97
N GLY A 567 18.11 -4.15 -3.44
CA GLY A 567 16.85 -3.57 -3.92
C GLY A 567 16.86 -3.13 -5.39
N VAL A 568 18.03 -3.02 -6.01
CA VAL A 568 18.17 -2.66 -7.43
C VAL A 568 17.49 -3.72 -8.31
N ALA A 569 16.66 -3.28 -9.26
CA ALA A 569 15.99 -4.19 -10.16
C ALA A 569 16.92 -4.69 -11.27
N ASN A 570 16.63 -5.91 -11.73
CA ASN A 570 17.26 -6.48 -12.91
C ASN A 570 16.52 -6.04 -14.18
N GLU A 571 17.25 -5.44 -15.12
CA GLU A 571 16.73 -4.96 -16.40
C GLU A 571 17.12 -5.87 -17.58
N GLN A 572 17.88 -6.93 -17.31
CA GLN A 572 18.43 -7.83 -18.31
C GLN A 572 17.64 -9.14 -18.34
N ILE A 573 17.63 -9.79 -19.51
CA ILE A 573 17.10 -11.14 -19.66
C ILE A 573 18.26 -12.13 -19.58
N TYR A 574 18.08 -13.16 -18.75
CA TYR A 574 19.00 -14.27 -18.65
C TYR A 574 18.28 -15.57 -18.95
N ALA A 575 18.97 -16.52 -19.58
CA ALA A 575 18.42 -17.84 -19.82
C ALA A 575 19.41 -18.92 -19.38
N PHE A 576 18.94 -19.92 -18.66
CA PHE A 576 19.72 -21.10 -18.31
C PHE A 576 19.42 -22.21 -19.32
N ASP A 577 20.44 -22.62 -20.07
CA ASP A 577 20.37 -23.71 -21.04
C ASP A 577 20.34 -25.05 -20.28
N LEU A 578 19.25 -25.80 -20.43
CA LEU A 578 19.04 -27.06 -19.70
C LEU A 578 19.98 -28.18 -20.17
N GLN A 579 20.47 -28.12 -21.41
CA GLN A 579 21.37 -29.14 -21.97
C GLN A 579 22.81 -28.91 -21.53
N GLU A 580 23.26 -27.66 -21.60
CA GLU A 580 24.65 -27.29 -21.28
C GLU A 580 24.85 -26.97 -19.79
N GLY A 581 23.78 -26.66 -19.06
CA GLY A 581 23.84 -26.25 -17.66
C GLY A 581 24.52 -24.89 -17.48
N GLN A 582 24.36 -23.98 -18.44
CA GLN A 582 25.03 -22.68 -18.49
C GLN A 582 24.05 -21.52 -18.68
N TRP A 583 24.42 -20.36 -18.15
CA TRP A 583 23.67 -19.13 -18.34
C TRP A 583 24.12 -18.37 -19.59
N GLY A 584 23.16 -17.78 -20.29
CA GLY A 584 23.37 -16.76 -21.32
C GLY A 584 22.67 -15.45 -20.94
N ARG A 585 23.34 -14.32 -21.19
CA ARG A 585 22.78 -12.96 -21.08
C ARG A 585 22.27 -12.52 -22.44
N PHE A 586 21.05 -12.01 -22.52
CA PHE A 586 20.43 -11.55 -23.76
C PHE A 586 20.48 -10.03 -23.84
N ASP A 587 21.12 -9.51 -24.88
CA ASP A 587 21.29 -8.08 -25.10
C ASP A 587 20.12 -7.48 -25.88
N TRP A 588 19.60 -6.34 -25.42
CA TRP A 588 18.53 -5.61 -26.11
C TRP A 588 19.01 -5.03 -27.45
N ARG A 589 18.34 -5.36 -28.56
CA ARG A 589 18.78 -5.01 -29.94
C ARG A 589 18.82 -3.53 -30.30
N THR A 590 18.07 -2.65 -29.65
CA THR A 590 17.82 -1.27 -30.15
C THR A 590 18.24 -0.16 -29.17
N PRO A 591 18.52 1.08 -29.68
CA PRO A 591 19.11 2.18 -28.91
C PRO A 591 18.10 3.20 -28.35
N GLY A 592 16.88 2.78 -27.99
CA GLY A 592 15.83 3.67 -27.46
C GLY A 592 15.17 3.15 -26.17
N PRO A 593 14.85 4.00 -25.17
CA PRO A 593 14.14 3.60 -23.94
C PRO A 593 12.77 2.97 -24.20
N GLU A 594 12.07 3.37 -25.27
CA GLU A 594 10.74 2.87 -25.62
C GLU A 594 10.73 1.44 -26.20
N SER A 595 11.91 0.87 -26.49
CA SER A 595 12.07 -0.49 -27.06
C SER A 595 12.64 -1.49 -26.05
N ARG A 596 12.70 -1.11 -24.76
CA ARG A 596 13.14 -1.96 -23.66
C ARG A 596 12.09 -1.94 -22.57
N ILE A 597 11.93 -3.08 -21.90
CA ILE A 597 11.11 -3.12 -20.70
C ILE A 597 11.90 -2.44 -19.57
N PRO A 598 11.31 -1.53 -18.80
CA PRO A 598 11.98 -0.97 -17.62
C PRO A 598 12.32 -2.07 -16.61
N GLY A 599 13.19 -1.79 -15.64
CA GLY A 599 13.38 -2.68 -14.48
C GLY A 599 12.05 -2.89 -13.73
N LEU A 600 11.50 -4.10 -13.80
CA LEU A 600 10.22 -4.47 -13.20
C LEU A 600 10.39 -5.54 -12.13
N PHE A 601 9.60 -5.47 -11.06
CA PHE A 601 9.45 -6.56 -10.09
C PHE A 601 7.97 -6.75 -9.71
N SER A 602 7.62 -7.94 -9.21
CA SER A 602 6.23 -8.34 -8.95
C SER A 602 5.30 -8.27 -10.17
N HIS A 603 5.87 -8.34 -11.38
CA HIS A 603 5.14 -8.55 -12.63
C HIS A 603 4.83 -10.05 -12.78
N SER A 604 3.91 -10.39 -13.68
CA SER A 604 3.77 -11.76 -14.17
C SER A 604 4.29 -11.88 -15.60
N ALA A 605 4.66 -13.09 -16.00
CA ALA A 605 5.02 -13.37 -17.37
C ALA A 605 4.59 -14.77 -17.75
N VAL A 606 4.24 -14.96 -19.03
CA VAL A 606 3.84 -16.25 -19.59
C VAL A 606 4.50 -16.44 -20.95
N VAL A 607 4.67 -17.69 -21.35
CA VAL A 607 5.16 -18.04 -22.68
C VAL A 607 3.98 -18.33 -23.58
N MET A 608 3.98 -17.70 -24.74
CA MET A 608 3.08 -18.03 -25.84
C MET A 608 3.91 -18.59 -26.98
N SER A 609 3.49 -19.72 -27.51
CA SER A 609 4.15 -20.38 -28.63
C SER A 609 3.18 -20.48 -29.80
N ASP A 610 3.72 -20.48 -31.02
CA ASP A 610 2.94 -20.89 -32.19
C ASP A 610 2.53 -22.36 -32.11
N ALA A 611 1.58 -22.77 -32.96
CA ALA A 611 1.03 -24.13 -32.98
C ALA A 611 2.10 -25.24 -33.08
N ASP A 612 3.24 -24.95 -33.71
CA ASP A 612 4.36 -25.89 -33.86
C ASP A 612 5.36 -25.86 -32.68
N GLY A 613 5.17 -24.95 -31.72
CA GLY A 613 5.98 -24.79 -30.51
C GLY A 613 7.39 -24.26 -30.76
N GLN A 614 7.72 -23.88 -31.99
CA GLN A 614 9.07 -23.51 -32.41
C GLN A 614 9.37 -22.03 -32.17
N ASN A 615 8.37 -21.16 -32.31
CA ASN A 615 8.52 -19.74 -32.01
C ASN A 615 7.80 -19.40 -30.72
N SER A 616 8.58 -19.27 -29.65
CA SER A 616 8.08 -18.87 -28.34
C SER A 616 8.35 -17.38 -28.10
N GLN A 617 7.37 -16.71 -27.54
CA GLN A 617 7.44 -15.30 -27.12
C GLN A 617 7.07 -15.20 -25.66
N LEU A 618 7.77 -14.32 -24.94
CA LEU A 618 7.46 -14.02 -23.56
C LEU A 618 6.52 -12.81 -23.51
N ILE A 619 5.38 -12.96 -22.85
CA ILE A 619 4.47 -11.86 -22.55
C ILE A 619 4.67 -11.44 -21.10
N VAL A 620 5.04 -10.17 -20.88
CA VAL A 620 5.28 -9.58 -19.55
C VAL A 620 4.16 -8.60 -19.21
N ILE A 621 3.53 -8.75 -18.05
CA ILE A 621 2.31 -8.02 -17.67
C ILE A 621 2.52 -7.28 -16.34
N GLY A 622 2.30 -5.97 -16.36
CA GLY A 622 2.27 -5.11 -15.17
C GLY A 622 3.56 -5.11 -14.35
N GLY A 623 3.42 -5.05 -13.02
CA GLY A 623 4.52 -4.99 -12.06
C GLY A 623 4.80 -3.57 -11.56
N ILE A 624 5.82 -3.45 -10.72
CA ILE A 624 6.30 -2.16 -10.19
C ILE A 624 7.57 -1.78 -10.91
N ARG A 625 7.62 -0.55 -11.42
CA ARG A 625 8.83 0.03 -12.01
C ARG A 625 9.79 0.45 -10.91
N ALA A 626 11.01 -0.04 -10.96
CA ALA A 626 11.96 0.12 -9.85
C ALA A 626 12.51 1.54 -9.68
N LEU A 627 12.50 2.35 -10.74
CA LEU A 627 13.02 3.72 -10.70
C LEU A 627 12.26 4.61 -9.71
N ASP A 628 10.94 4.47 -9.67
CA ASP A 628 10.02 5.40 -8.99
C ASP A 628 8.86 4.69 -8.28
N GLU A 629 8.95 3.37 -8.12
CA GLU A 629 7.95 2.50 -7.47
C GLU A 629 6.52 2.62 -8.06
N GLN A 630 6.39 3.16 -9.28
CA GLN A 630 5.11 3.31 -9.96
C GLN A 630 4.59 1.96 -10.47
N VAL A 631 3.31 1.68 -10.19
CA VAL A 631 2.65 0.46 -10.68
C VAL A 631 2.37 0.60 -12.17
N GLN A 632 2.73 -0.42 -12.95
CA GLN A 632 2.61 -0.42 -14.40
C GLN A 632 1.37 -1.19 -14.87
N ASN A 633 0.78 -0.72 -15.97
CA ASN A 633 -0.29 -1.41 -16.72
C ASN A 633 0.20 -2.03 -18.04
N GLY A 634 1.50 -1.93 -18.33
CA GLY A 634 2.05 -2.34 -19.62
C GLY A 634 1.96 -3.86 -19.85
N VAL A 635 1.60 -4.23 -21.08
CA VAL A 635 1.73 -5.59 -21.60
C VAL A 635 2.81 -5.56 -22.69
N TRP A 636 3.86 -6.35 -22.51
CA TRP A 636 5.01 -6.37 -23.40
C TRP A 636 5.16 -7.72 -24.05
N LYS A 637 5.43 -7.73 -25.34
CA LYS A 637 5.83 -8.92 -26.10
C LYS A 637 7.33 -8.90 -26.29
N VAL A 638 8.00 -9.97 -25.87
CA VAL A 638 9.46 -10.13 -25.95
C VAL A 638 9.82 -11.33 -26.81
N SER A 639 10.67 -11.09 -27.80
CA SER A 639 11.28 -12.11 -28.64
C SER A 639 12.75 -12.29 -28.25
N LEU A 640 13.18 -13.55 -28.18
CA LEU A 640 14.56 -13.92 -27.89
C LEU A 640 15.14 -14.71 -29.06
N GLY A 641 16.44 -14.60 -29.27
CA GLY A 641 17.13 -15.49 -30.19
C GLY A 641 18.64 -15.39 -30.10
N VAL A 642 19.29 -16.11 -31.00
CA VAL A 642 20.75 -16.15 -31.14
C VAL A 642 21.07 -15.80 -32.59
N SER A 643 21.97 -14.85 -32.82
CA SER A 643 22.43 -14.46 -34.16
C SER A 643 23.45 -15.45 -34.72
N GLU A 644 23.77 -15.33 -36.01
CA GLU A 644 24.73 -16.22 -36.70
C GLU A 644 26.12 -16.21 -36.07
N ASP A 645 26.53 -15.09 -35.46
CA ASP A 645 27.80 -14.94 -34.72
C ASP A 645 27.72 -15.41 -33.26
N GLY A 646 26.59 -16.01 -32.85
CA GLY A 646 26.39 -16.58 -31.51
C GLY A 646 25.96 -15.58 -30.44
N GLN A 647 25.66 -14.32 -30.78
CA GLN A 647 25.20 -13.34 -29.80
C GLN A 647 23.72 -13.56 -29.44
N CYS A 648 23.44 -13.61 -28.13
CA CYS A 648 22.08 -13.72 -27.62
C CYS A 648 21.43 -12.34 -27.60
N TRP A 649 20.23 -12.22 -28.14
CA TRP A 649 19.55 -10.94 -28.32
C TRP A 649 18.09 -10.98 -27.86
N ALA A 650 17.62 -9.85 -27.33
CA ALA A 650 16.23 -9.63 -26.95
C ALA A 650 15.64 -8.41 -27.67
N GLU A 651 14.35 -8.48 -27.96
CA GLU A 651 13.58 -7.39 -28.56
C GLU A 651 12.20 -7.32 -27.90
N ALA A 652 11.83 -6.14 -27.41
CA ALA A 652 10.55 -5.90 -26.75
C ALA A 652 9.68 -4.93 -27.53
N SER A 653 8.37 -5.17 -27.51
CA SER A 653 7.36 -4.25 -28.04
C SER A 653 6.20 -4.14 -27.06
N LYS A 654 5.82 -2.91 -26.70
CA LYS A 654 4.63 -2.67 -25.86
C LYS A 654 3.40 -2.92 -26.72
N LEU A 655 2.48 -3.73 -26.23
CA LEU A 655 1.20 -3.98 -26.88
C LEU A 655 0.19 -2.92 -26.44
N PRO A 656 -0.52 -2.26 -27.37
CA PRO A 656 -1.63 -1.40 -27.01
C PRO A 656 -2.76 -2.28 -26.48
N MET A 657 -3.18 -2.06 -25.24
CA MET A 657 -4.25 -2.81 -24.60
C MET A 657 -5.42 -1.90 -24.29
N ALA A 658 -6.60 -2.26 -24.77
CA ALA A 658 -7.84 -1.55 -24.47
C ALA A 658 -9.02 -2.53 -24.30
N ALA A 659 -9.96 -2.18 -23.42
CA ALA A 659 -11.26 -2.84 -23.36
C ALA A 659 -12.13 -2.40 -24.54
N MET A 660 -13.26 -3.10 -24.78
CA MET A 660 -14.18 -2.76 -25.88
C MET A 660 -14.77 -1.34 -25.78
N ASN A 661 -14.87 -0.81 -24.57
CA ASN A 661 -15.33 0.55 -24.28
C ASN A 661 -14.20 1.60 -24.37
N GLY A 662 -12.97 1.19 -24.71
CA GLY A 662 -11.79 2.06 -24.81
C GLY A 662 -11.04 2.28 -23.49
N GLU A 663 -11.46 1.65 -22.38
CA GLU A 663 -10.74 1.76 -21.11
C GLU A 663 -9.35 1.12 -21.18
N GLU A 664 -8.38 1.75 -20.54
CA GLU A 664 -7.04 1.19 -20.37
C GLU A 664 -7.04 0.09 -19.30
N LEU A 665 -6.09 -0.83 -19.43
CA LEU A 665 -5.87 -1.87 -18.43
C LEU A 665 -5.45 -1.22 -17.11
N SER A 666 -6.09 -1.60 -16.00
CA SER A 666 -5.70 -1.14 -14.67
C SER A 666 -4.27 -1.57 -14.33
N PRO A 667 -3.42 -0.67 -13.81
CA PRO A 667 -2.08 -1.00 -13.38
C PRO A 667 -2.15 -2.04 -12.25
N ARG A 668 -1.26 -3.03 -12.27
CA ARG A 668 -1.30 -4.09 -11.26
C ARG A 668 0.04 -4.76 -11.03
N PHE A 669 0.26 -5.23 -9.80
CA PHE A 669 1.42 -6.03 -9.42
C PHE A 669 1.02 -7.13 -8.42
N GLY A 670 1.89 -8.13 -8.20
CA GLY A 670 1.63 -9.24 -7.28
C GLY A 670 0.52 -10.21 -7.74
N HIS A 671 0.07 -10.05 -8.98
CA HIS A 671 -0.84 -10.92 -9.70
C HIS A 671 -0.09 -12.11 -10.31
N THR A 672 -0.84 -13.12 -10.75
CA THR A 672 -0.31 -14.23 -11.56
C THR A 672 -0.98 -14.25 -12.93
N ALA A 673 -0.38 -14.94 -13.90
CA ALA A 673 -0.96 -15.09 -15.23
C ALA A 673 -0.73 -16.50 -15.75
N VAL A 674 -1.66 -16.98 -16.58
CA VAL A 674 -1.62 -18.31 -17.20
C VAL A 674 -2.00 -18.16 -18.67
N ALA A 675 -1.14 -18.66 -19.57
CA ALA A 675 -1.50 -18.82 -20.98
C ALA A 675 -2.49 -19.99 -21.10
N ILE A 676 -3.67 -19.72 -21.64
CA ILE A 676 -4.76 -20.68 -21.80
C ILE A 676 -4.63 -21.40 -23.14
N ASP A 677 -4.25 -20.66 -24.18
CA ASP A 677 -3.94 -21.16 -25.52
C ASP A 677 -3.00 -20.17 -26.25
N GLU A 678 -2.91 -20.29 -27.58
CA GLU A 678 -2.03 -19.50 -28.46
C GLU A 678 -2.37 -18.00 -28.53
N ASP A 679 -3.52 -17.55 -27.99
CA ASP A 679 -3.88 -16.12 -27.98
C ASP A 679 -4.57 -15.65 -26.69
N ARG A 680 -4.98 -16.53 -25.78
CA ARG A 680 -5.69 -16.14 -24.55
C ARG A 680 -4.80 -16.30 -23.33
N ILE A 681 -4.68 -15.24 -22.54
CA ILE A 681 -4.01 -15.23 -21.24
C ILE A 681 -5.01 -14.83 -20.18
N TRP A 682 -5.14 -15.61 -19.10
CA TRP A 682 -5.88 -15.17 -17.92
C TRP A 682 -4.92 -14.58 -16.90
N VAL A 683 -5.30 -13.45 -16.32
CA VAL A 683 -4.56 -12.74 -15.26
C VAL A 683 -5.41 -12.73 -14.00
N PHE A 684 -4.81 -13.07 -12.86
CA PHE A 684 -5.50 -13.30 -11.58
C PHE A 684 -4.94 -12.39 -10.48
N GLY A 685 -5.85 -11.67 -9.83
CA GLY A 685 -5.62 -10.86 -8.64
C GLY A 685 -4.62 -9.72 -8.84
N GLY A 686 -3.85 -9.50 -7.77
CA GLY A 686 -2.89 -8.41 -7.64
C GLY A 686 -3.41 -7.22 -6.85
N VAL A 687 -2.55 -6.20 -6.76
CA VAL A 687 -2.85 -4.90 -6.16
C VAL A 687 -2.74 -3.82 -7.23
N SER A 688 -3.64 -2.85 -7.19
CA SER A 688 -3.67 -1.69 -8.10
C SER A 688 -3.22 -0.42 -7.38
N ALA A 689 -3.00 0.63 -8.17
CA ALA A 689 -2.78 2.00 -7.72
C ALA A 689 -3.53 2.96 -8.66
N PRO A 690 -4.04 4.11 -8.19
CA PRO A 690 -3.98 4.60 -6.81
C PRO A 690 -5.02 3.95 -5.88
N GLY A 691 -6.03 3.25 -6.42
CA GLY A 691 -7.11 2.58 -5.67
C GLY A 691 -6.95 1.06 -5.56
N LEU A 692 -8.06 0.34 -5.41
CA LEU A 692 -8.09 -1.12 -5.45
C LEU A 692 -8.40 -1.66 -6.85
N LEU A 693 -8.05 -2.92 -7.10
CA LEU A 693 -8.72 -3.67 -8.18
C LEU A 693 -10.16 -3.92 -7.74
N GLN A 694 -11.12 -3.58 -8.58
CA GLN A 694 -12.52 -3.93 -8.33
C GLN A 694 -12.74 -5.44 -8.53
N TRP A 695 -13.79 -5.98 -7.94
CA TRP A 695 -14.11 -7.41 -7.96
C TRP A 695 -14.12 -7.98 -9.39
N HIS A 696 -14.74 -7.29 -10.34
CA HIS A 696 -14.77 -7.73 -11.75
C HIS A 696 -13.41 -7.61 -12.46
N GLU A 697 -12.47 -6.82 -11.95
CA GLU A 697 -11.11 -6.68 -12.47
C GLU A 697 -10.13 -7.69 -11.87
N THR A 698 -10.57 -8.47 -10.87
CA THR A 698 -9.74 -9.49 -10.21
C THR A 698 -9.33 -10.60 -11.15
N VAL A 699 -10.15 -10.91 -12.16
CA VAL A 699 -9.79 -11.87 -13.21
C VAL A 699 -10.12 -11.28 -14.56
N ILE A 700 -9.12 -11.21 -15.43
CA ILE A 700 -9.26 -10.68 -16.79
C ILE A 700 -8.65 -11.66 -17.80
N GLU A 701 -9.18 -11.66 -19.01
CA GLU A 701 -8.57 -12.29 -20.17
C GLU A 701 -7.90 -11.22 -21.03
N ILE A 702 -6.66 -11.45 -21.44
CA ILE A 702 -5.91 -10.64 -22.40
C ILE A 702 -5.82 -11.44 -23.71
N GLN A 703 -6.05 -10.75 -24.83
CA GLN A 703 -5.87 -11.26 -26.18
C GLN A 703 -4.80 -10.43 -26.91
N PRO A 704 -3.52 -10.84 -26.88
CA PRO A 704 -2.41 -10.07 -27.44
C PRO A 704 -2.56 -9.77 -28.93
N SER A 705 -3.08 -10.70 -29.74
CA SER A 705 -3.26 -10.50 -31.18
C SER A 705 -4.22 -9.36 -31.51
N ARG A 706 -5.20 -9.13 -30.63
CA ARG A 706 -6.26 -8.12 -30.78
C ARG A 706 -5.93 -6.79 -30.11
N GLY A 707 -4.92 -6.75 -29.26
CA GLY A 707 -4.66 -5.56 -28.45
C GLY A 707 -5.76 -5.29 -27.42
N SER A 708 -6.41 -6.35 -26.91
CA SER A 708 -7.61 -6.19 -26.08
C SER A 708 -7.56 -6.99 -24.79
N PHE A 709 -8.29 -6.51 -23.77
CA PHE A 709 -8.58 -7.27 -22.57
C PHE A 709 -10.08 -7.27 -22.25
N THR A 710 -10.54 -8.25 -21.48
CA THR A 710 -11.93 -8.41 -21.09
C THR A 710 -12.04 -8.96 -19.66
N PRO A 711 -12.81 -8.31 -18.76
CA PRO A 711 -13.13 -8.86 -17.45
C PRO A 711 -13.84 -10.21 -17.53
N LEU A 712 -13.44 -11.16 -16.70
CA LEU A 712 -14.11 -12.46 -16.56
C LEU A 712 -15.09 -12.40 -15.39
N LYS A 713 -16.39 -12.49 -15.69
CA LYS A 713 -17.45 -12.43 -14.68
C LYS A 713 -17.51 -13.76 -13.93
N LEU A 714 -16.99 -13.75 -12.70
CA LEU A 714 -16.96 -14.91 -11.83
C LEU A 714 -18.39 -15.27 -11.36
N SER A 715 -18.75 -16.55 -11.47
CA SER A 715 -20.08 -17.09 -11.11
C SER A 715 -20.56 -16.83 -9.67
N LYS A 716 -19.64 -16.60 -8.73
CA LYS A 716 -19.94 -16.26 -7.33
C LYS A 716 -18.77 -15.49 -6.72
N PHE A 717 -19.09 -14.59 -5.80
CA PHE A 717 -18.09 -13.94 -4.96
C PHE A 717 -17.39 -14.96 -4.06
N LYS A 718 -16.09 -14.76 -3.85
CA LYS A 718 -15.31 -15.46 -2.84
C LYS A 718 -14.41 -14.45 -2.16
N GLU A 719 -14.33 -14.52 -0.83
CA GLU A 719 -13.42 -13.71 -0.01
C GLU A 719 -11.97 -14.17 -0.25
N LEU A 720 -11.39 -13.79 -1.39
CA LEU A 720 -10.02 -14.08 -1.78
C LEU A 720 -9.29 -12.76 -2.02
N VAL A 721 -8.07 -12.67 -1.51
CA VAL A 721 -7.20 -11.52 -1.76
C VAL A 721 -6.49 -11.66 -3.10
N MET A 722 -6.10 -12.88 -3.48
CA MET A 722 -5.32 -13.18 -4.68
C MET A 722 -4.05 -12.31 -4.82
N VAL A 723 -3.26 -12.20 -3.75
CA VAL A 723 -1.97 -11.50 -3.77
C VAL A 723 -0.87 -12.40 -3.23
N GLY A 724 0.20 -12.56 -4.02
CA GLY A 724 1.27 -13.52 -3.74
C GLY A 724 0.78 -14.99 -3.72
N HIS A 725 -0.37 -15.25 -4.32
CA HIS A 725 -0.87 -16.60 -4.62
C HIS A 725 -0.10 -17.18 -5.81
N ALA A 726 -0.29 -18.47 -6.08
CA ALA A 726 0.22 -19.12 -7.28
C ALA A 726 -0.93 -19.73 -8.10
N THR A 727 -0.85 -19.63 -9.43
CA THR A 727 -1.79 -20.25 -10.36
C THR A 727 -1.09 -21.17 -11.35
N ALA A 728 -1.80 -22.17 -11.84
CA ALA A 728 -1.31 -23.06 -12.89
C ALA A 728 -2.45 -23.63 -13.73
N LEU A 729 -2.18 -23.88 -15.02
CA LEU A 729 -3.10 -24.56 -15.92
C LEU A 729 -3.12 -26.07 -15.62
N ASP A 730 -4.31 -26.65 -15.51
CA ASP A 730 -4.55 -28.11 -15.52
C ASP A 730 -5.29 -28.45 -16.83
N PRO A 731 -4.54 -28.58 -17.95
CA PRO A 731 -5.16 -28.70 -19.26
C PRO A 731 -5.94 -30.01 -19.41
N SER A 732 -5.48 -31.08 -18.73
CA SER A 732 -6.13 -32.39 -18.74
C SER A 732 -7.55 -32.38 -18.17
N ARG A 733 -7.88 -31.39 -17.33
CA ARG A 733 -9.20 -31.23 -16.71
C ARG A 733 -9.90 -29.93 -17.09
N GLY A 734 -9.33 -29.16 -18.02
CA GLY A 734 -9.92 -27.94 -18.54
C GLY A 734 -10.17 -26.89 -17.45
N ARG A 735 -9.18 -26.63 -16.59
CA ARG A 735 -9.30 -25.66 -15.49
C ARG A 735 -7.99 -24.95 -15.18
N VAL A 736 -8.08 -23.79 -14.54
CA VAL A 736 -6.95 -23.13 -13.88
C VAL A 736 -7.08 -23.34 -12.37
N LEU A 737 -6.00 -23.77 -11.73
CA LEU A 737 -5.88 -23.94 -10.29
C LEU A 737 -5.23 -22.70 -9.68
N GLY A 738 -5.67 -22.31 -8.49
CA GLY A 738 -5.03 -21.28 -7.67
C GLY A 738 -4.92 -21.71 -6.21
N ILE A 739 -3.82 -21.33 -5.56
CA ILE A 739 -3.54 -21.74 -4.17
C ILE A 739 -2.78 -20.67 -3.40
N GLY A 740 -3.10 -20.57 -2.11
CA GLY A 740 -2.50 -19.61 -1.17
C GLY A 740 -2.69 -18.16 -1.59
N GLY A 741 -1.87 -17.28 -1.01
CA GLY A 741 -2.01 -15.82 -1.10
C GLY A 741 -2.46 -15.22 0.22
N GLY A 742 -2.28 -13.90 0.38
CA GLY A 742 -2.68 -13.19 1.59
C GLY A 742 -1.81 -11.99 1.96
N GLY A 743 -1.93 -11.52 3.20
CA GLY A 743 -1.14 -10.41 3.73
C GLY A 743 -1.34 -10.19 5.23
N THR A 744 -0.48 -9.38 5.85
CA THR A 744 -0.52 -9.12 7.30
C THR A 744 -1.45 -7.97 7.69
N CYS A 745 -2.10 -7.34 6.71
CA CYS A 745 -3.11 -6.30 6.82
C CYS A 745 -2.74 -5.21 7.85
N PHE A 746 -1.56 -4.59 7.68
CA PHE A 746 -1.11 -3.46 8.50
C PHE A 746 -0.96 -3.74 10.00
N GLY A 747 -0.77 -5.01 10.37
CA GLY A 747 -0.71 -5.43 11.78
C GLY A 747 -2.07 -5.56 12.45
N PHE A 748 -3.18 -5.37 11.73
CA PHE A 748 -4.53 -5.68 12.22
C PHE A 748 -4.69 -7.18 12.48
N GLY A 749 -4.09 -7.99 11.60
CA GLY A 749 -4.08 -9.46 11.63
C GLY A 749 -3.74 -9.99 10.24
N ALA A 750 -3.18 -11.19 10.12
CA ALA A 750 -2.92 -11.79 8.81
C ALA A 750 -4.18 -12.45 8.24
N TRP A 751 -4.42 -12.24 6.95
CA TRP A 751 -5.40 -12.96 6.15
C TRP A 751 -4.66 -13.93 5.20
N TRP A 752 -5.17 -15.16 5.08
CA TRP A 752 -4.67 -16.14 4.11
C TRP A 752 -5.81 -16.69 3.25
N ASP A 753 -5.55 -16.77 1.94
CA ASP A 753 -6.38 -17.51 0.99
C ASP A 753 -6.09 -19.02 1.15
N ASN A 754 -6.52 -19.54 2.29
CA ASN A 754 -6.07 -20.83 2.81
C ASN A 754 -6.58 -22.05 2.04
N LEU A 755 -7.73 -21.92 1.36
CA LEU A 755 -8.30 -22.98 0.53
C LEU A 755 -7.90 -22.81 -0.93
N GLY A 756 -7.54 -23.93 -1.57
CA GLY A 756 -7.36 -23.98 -3.01
C GLY A 756 -8.65 -23.60 -3.74
N TRP A 757 -8.52 -23.09 -4.96
CA TRP A 757 -9.63 -22.72 -5.82
C TRP A 757 -9.34 -23.08 -7.28
N ALA A 758 -10.40 -23.23 -8.08
CA ALA A 758 -10.26 -23.56 -9.49
C ALA A 758 -11.35 -22.88 -10.32
N LEU A 759 -10.98 -22.40 -11.51
CA LEU A 759 -11.88 -21.83 -12.52
C LEU A 759 -11.90 -22.73 -13.75
N MET A 760 -13.09 -22.99 -14.28
CA MET A 760 -13.28 -23.84 -15.47
C MET A 760 -13.07 -23.04 -16.76
N LEU A 761 -12.40 -23.64 -17.74
CA LEU A 761 -12.09 -23.03 -19.05
C LEU A 761 -13.27 -23.01 -20.01
#